data_AF-A0A5N7XE56-F1
#
_entry.id   AF-A0A5N7XE56-F1
#
_cell.length_a   1.000
_cell.length_b   1.000
_cell.length_c   1.000
_cell.angle_alpha   90.00
_cell.angle_beta   90.00
_cell.angle_gamma   90.00
#
_symmetry.space_group_name_H-M   'P 1'
#
loop_
_entity.id
_entity.type
_entity.pdbx_description
1 polymer ?
#
loop_
_entity_poly.entity_id
_entity_poly.type
_entity_poly.pdbx_seq_one_letter_code
_entity_poly.pdbx_strand_id
1 'polypeptide(L)'
;MLKLIPHGTGFDRLTEAVTSEYGQLIELVRQAVRDKLRLTLNSDYYVDMRGIWPDRAVVQYKGRLYSYAYTISAENAVVLAEAEEVVAQFQPVGTAPAADPAAASVVRESQEAASFREAQDGTIEVTLIRAGRSGNRNYYPDQALREAAPMFEGVRVFAKSDADHSAGKGKDVRNLIGGIYSVRFVEGKTPDTGSLVGTFKAIDPSDSTVTKMVGSVKRGMQGLLGLSIDADARTRQRRNGSETLREAVTFTKVHSVDLIVEPGAGGGLDRLTEAAADPSTSPPESQEGSQTMPLWKQRMLEAIKAKDPAKHAAIKLDTITDDEVVNLHEAVCGPLVPEPGTQRVTEAQGDDAPLTRADLQVFELRGAARERINAAKLPQAAKERLLTQVATAGADRLTEAAVGDLIKAEGDYIARMTESGTVRVPAFGNGSINVEDRSVSIREMLTAFFDPTHKEHRNVQSLRECYIEITGDRRVTGQIRDCDLGRMAESLGVMRESVTSSTWSDALGDSITRRMQAVYTGLTNLDAWRRVATTAPIKDFRTQERIRIGGYGNLPAVAQGAPYQPLGSPGDDKATFAVSKRGGTEDVTLEAIKNDDVQALRRIPTELALAAKNTLYEFVFDFFRVNGLIYDTKALYHADHNNLFTGALTAAEFAAHRLAMLKQTRAGSAKRLATGPAAILVPFELQETAYDLFVRNQNLDKTFVQTINPEVIPVSYWTDANDWCTVADPVVLPVLEVGFLDGQEEPELFVQDQPNGGSMFSNDKLTYKIRHIYGGTVLVDGEKGTTKAVVA
;
A
#
# COMPACT_ATOMS: atom_id res chain seq x y z
N MET A 1 27.75 -35.09 44.02
CA MET A 1 26.77 -34.21 43.34
C MET A 1 27.02 -34.27 41.83
N LEU A 2 26.06 -33.82 41.01
CA LEU A 2 25.93 -34.23 39.61
C LEU A 2 27.06 -33.76 38.67
N LYS A 3 27.27 -34.53 37.59
CA LYS A 3 28.08 -34.14 36.42
C LYS A 3 27.35 -33.04 35.63
N LEU A 4 28.09 -32.04 35.15
CA LEU A 4 27.66 -31.11 34.11
C LEU A 4 28.36 -31.47 32.79
N ILE A 5 27.60 -31.39 31.69
CA ILE A 5 28.06 -31.67 30.31
C ILE A 5 28.55 -30.35 29.67
N PRO A 6 29.58 -30.35 28.80
CA PRO A 6 30.05 -29.11 28.17
C PRO A 6 29.01 -28.51 27.21
N HIS A 7 28.78 -27.20 27.31
CA HIS A 7 27.90 -26.46 26.40
C HIS A 7 28.71 -25.95 25.21
N GLY A 8 28.52 -26.50 24.01
CA GLY A 8 29.45 -26.20 22.91
C GLY A 8 29.17 -26.78 21.52
N THR A 9 27.92 -26.95 21.09
CA THR A 9 27.53 -27.03 19.66
C THR A 9 26.04 -26.72 19.52
N GLY A 10 25.69 -25.62 18.84
CA GLY A 10 24.33 -25.26 18.47
C GLY A 10 24.29 -24.63 17.08
N PHE A 11 23.21 -24.85 16.34
CA PHE A 11 22.94 -24.27 15.02
C PHE A 11 21.85 -23.19 15.18
N ASP A 12 22.08 -21.96 14.69
CA ASP A 12 21.12 -20.85 14.84
C ASP A 12 20.85 -20.09 13.51
N ARG A 13 19.77 -19.29 13.49
CA ARG A 13 19.10 -18.63 12.35
C ARG A 13 19.03 -17.08 12.52
N LEU A 14 18.84 -16.27 11.45
CA LEU A 14 19.10 -14.79 11.44
C LEU A 14 18.29 -13.91 10.43
N THR A 15 17.91 -12.65 10.79
CA THR A 15 17.27 -11.55 9.95
C THR A 15 17.22 -10.14 10.65
N GLU A 16 17.26 -8.97 9.94
CA GLU A 16 17.30 -7.56 10.50
C GLU A 16 17.11 -6.36 9.47
N ALA A 17 16.81 -5.08 9.87
CA ALA A 17 16.79 -3.83 9.00
C ALA A 17 16.86 -2.41 9.73
N VAL A 18 17.29 -1.31 9.03
CA VAL A 18 17.21 0.21 9.29
C VAL A 18 18.53 1.08 9.52
N THR A 19 18.55 2.45 9.34
CA THR A 19 19.76 3.37 9.19
C THR A 19 19.73 4.83 9.84
N SER A 20 20.70 5.77 9.55
CA SER A 20 20.71 7.29 9.75
C SER A 20 21.93 8.10 9.13
N GLU A 21 21.84 9.45 8.87
CA GLU A 21 22.89 10.40 8.32
C GLU A 21 23.35 11.56 9.28
N TYR A 22 24.20 12.51 8.79
CA TYR A 22 24.99 13.47 9.61
C TYR A 22 25.60 14.77 8.97
N GLY A 23 25.65 14.98 7.65
CA GLY A 23 26.76 15.69 6.94
C GLY A 23 27.02 17.21 7.05
N GLN A 24 26.01 18.09 7.03
CA GLN A 24 26.23 19.53 6.72
C GLN A 24 26.95 20.34 7.84
N LEU A 25 26.77 19.96 9.11
CA LEU A 25 27.36 20.66 10.28
C LEU A 25 28.90 20.72 10.21
N ILE A 26 29.52 19.64 9.71
CA ILE A 26 30.96 19.44 9.67
C ILE A 26 31.66 20.53 8.86
N GLU A 27 31.06 20.99 7.77
CA GLU A 27 31.73 21.85 6.79
C GLU A 27 31.83 23.31 7.28
N LEU A 28 30.81 23.84 7.98
CA LEU A 28 30.85 25.17 8.59
C LEU A 28 31.98 25.29 9.62
N VAL A 29 32.08 24.31 10.52
CA VAL A 29 33.12 24.30 11.57
C VAL A 29 34.51 24.04 10.98
N ARG A 30 34.61 23.24 9.91
CA ARG A 30 35.87 23.03 9.17
C ARG A 30 36.39 24.33 8.55
N GLN A 31 35.51 25.15 7.97
CA GLN A 31 35.90 26.43 7.36
C GLN A 31 36.42 27.42 8.41
N ALA A 32 35.74 27.58 9.55
CA ALA A 32 36.21 28.46 10.63
C ALA A 32 37.60 28.06 11.16
N VAL A 33 37.88 26.76 11.32
CA VAL A 33 39.19 26.28 11.78
C VAL A 33 40.26 26.50 10.70
N ARG A 34 39.91 26.37 9.41
CA ARG A 34 40.82 26.66 8.29
C ARG A 34 41.26 28.12 8.29
N ASP A 35 40.35 29.06 8.49
CA ASP A 35 40.68 30.48 8.48
C ASP A 35 41.51 30.89 9.71
N LYS A 36 41.23 30.32 10.90
CA LYS A 36 42.08 30.53 12.09
C LYS A 36 43.52 30.01 11.89
N LEU A 37 43.69 28.89 11.20
CA LEU A 37 45.02 28.32 10.87
C LEU A 37 45.75 29.07 9.73
N ARG A 38 45.01 29.59 8.73
CA ARG A 38 45.55 30.48 7.68
C ARG A 38 46.16 31.76 8.24
N LEU A 39 45.57 32.33 9.29
CA LEU A 39 46.10 33.53 9.95
C LEU A 39 47.43 33.28 10.68
N THR A 40 47.77 32.03 11.02
CA THR A 40 49.02 31.68 11.71
C THR A 40 50.15 31.25 10.79
N LEU A 41 49.83 30.74 9.59
CA LEU A 41 50.81 30.28 8.60
C LEU A 41 50.40 30.73 7.19
N ASN A 42 51.29 31.43 6.48
CA ASN A 42 51.09 31.90 5.10
C ASN A 42 51.09 30.74 4.06
N SER A 43 50.15 29.80 4.17
CA SER A 43 49.88 28.77 3.16
C SER A 43 48.47 28.19 3.26
N ASP A 44 47.91 27.78 2.13
CA ASP A 44 46.59 27.17 2.03
C ASP A 44 46.63 25.71 2.51
N TYR A 45 46.50 25.51 3.82
CA TYR A 45 46.46 24.19 4.44
C TYR A 45 45.03 23.61 4.49
N TYR A 46 44.91 22.30 4.25
CA TYR A 46 43.64 21.56 4.37
C TYR A 46 43.45 21.05 5.81
N VAL A 47 42.28 21.31 6.40
CA VAL A 47 41.99 20.94 7.79
C VAL A 47 41.41 19.52 7.87
N ASP A 48 42.23 18.58 8.36
CA ASP A 48 41.81 17.23 8.69
C ASP A 48 41.03 17.21 10.02
N MET A 49 39.70 17.25 9.93
CA MET A 49 38.82 17.15 11.10
C MET A 49 38.61 15.70 11.51
N ARG A 50 39.08 15.35 12.71
CA ARG A 50 39.12 13.99 13.26
C ARG A 50 37.91 13.62 14.11
N GLY A 51 37.18 14.62 14.61
CA GLY A 51 35.92 14.43 15.31
C GLY A 51 35.24 15.77 15.52
N ILE A 52 33.92 15.76 15.61
CA ILE A 52 33.10 16.93 15.94
C ILE A 52 32.07 16.51 16.99
N TRP A 53 31.89 17.36 17.99
CA TRP A 53 30.94 17.27 19.09
C TRP A 53 30.19 18.60 19.18
N PRO A 54 29.00 18.66 19.81
CA PRO A 54 28.17 19.87 19.83
C PRO A 54 28.87 21.14 20.33
N ASP A 55 29.89 21.01 21.18
CA ASP A 55 30.64 22.08 21.84
C ASP A 55 32.11 22.21 21.39
N ARG A 56 32.65 21.25 20.62
CA ARG A 56 34.06 21.25 20.19
C ARG A 56 34.32 20.42 18.93
N ALA A 57 35.30 20.84 18.15
CA ALA A 57 35.89 20.05 17.07
C ALA A 57 37.31 19.61 17.45
N VAL A 58 37.74 18.44 16.99
CA VAL A 58 39.13 17.99 17.06
C VAL A 58 39.68 17.85 15.66
N VAL A 59 40.82 18.49 15.40
CA VAL A 59 41.50 18.48 14.10
C VAL A 59 42.92 17.95 14.25
N GLN A 60 43.42 17.27 13.23
CA GLN A 60 44.83 16.89 13.17
C GLN A 60 45.65 18.00 12.49
N TYR A 61 46.69 18.45 13.17
CA TYR A 61 47.65 19.41 12.64
C TYR A 61 49.08 18.91 12.93
N LYS A 62 49.87 18.77 11.86
CA LYS A 62 51.26 18.25 11.90
C LYS A 62 51.43 16.95 12.70
N GLY A 63 50.46 16.05 12.59
CA GLY A 63 50.47 14.74 13.26
C GLY A 63 49.91 14.72 14.70
N ARG A 64 49.68 15.88 15.32
CA ARG A 64 49.07 16.02 16.65
C ARG A 64 47.59 16.36 16.55
N LEU A 65 46.80 16.04 17.56
CA LEU A 65 45.37 16.38 17.61
C LEU A 65 45.17 17.62 18.49
N TYR A 66 44.39 18.57 18.00
CA TYR A 66 44.02 19.78 18.75
C TYR A 66 42.51 19.90 18.82
N SER A 67 41.97 20.11 20.02
CA SER A 67 40.59 20.46 20.23
C SER A 67 40.39 21.97 20.21
N TYR A 68 39.34 22.41 19.51
CA TYR A 68 38.86 23.77 19.47
C TYR A 68 37.41 23.74 19.97
N ALA A 69 37.15 24.34 21.13
CA ALA A 69 35.77 24.61 21.55
C ALA A 69 35.15 25.63 20.59
N TYR A 70 33.89 25.41 20.21
CA TYR A 70 33.18 26.29 19.29
C TYR A 70 31.75 26.58 19.74
N THR A 71 31.25 27.76 19.38
CA THR A 71 29.84 28.10 19.47
C THR A 71 29.33 28.53 18.11
N ILE A 72 28.12 28.10 17.76
CA ILE A 72 27.42 28.50 16.53
C ILE A 72 26.27 29.41 16.94
N SER A 73 26.19 30.62 16.35
CA SER A 73 25.05 31.52 16.56
C SER A 73 23.82 31.06 15.77
N ALA A 74 22.65 31.67 16.03
CA ALA A 74 21.41 31.34 15.32
C ALA A 74 21.50 31.63 13.80
N GLU A 75 22.49 32.41 13.38
CA GLU A 75 22.79 32.80 12.00
C GLU A 75 23.89 31.93 11.35
N ASN A 76 24.21 30.76 11.94
CA ASN A 76 25.27 29.84 11.50
C ASN A 76 26.72 30.41 11.56
N ALA A 77 26.96 31.50 12.29
CA ALA A 77 28.32 32.02 12.48
C ALA A 77 29.06 31.23 13.56
N VAL A 78 30.28 30.76 13.28
CA VAL A 78 31.08 29.91 14.18
C VAL A 78 32.20 30.72 14.84
N VAL A 79 32.24 30.73 16.17
CA VAL A 79 33.31 31.35 16.97
C VAL A 79 34.18 30.26 17.61
N LEU A 80 35.51 30.40 17.52
CA LEU A 80 36.48 29.39 17.98
C LEU A 80 37.36 29.87 19.12
N ALA A 81 37.42 29.08 20.20
CA ALA A 81 38.35 29.26 21.30
C ALA A 81 39.81 28.94 20.91
N GLU A 82 40.75 29.10 21.84
CA GLU A 82 42.14 28.67 21.65
C GLU A 82 42.29 27.15 21.62
N ALA A 83 43.38 26.69 20.99
CA ALA A 83 43.62 25.27 20.71
C ALA A 83 44.23 24.53 21.92
N GLU A 84 43.65 23.39 22.29
CA GLU A 84 44.19 22.51 23.33
C GLU A 84 44.69 21.19 22.71
N GLU A 85 45.93 20.75 23.01
CA GLU A 85 46.47 19.50 22.47
C GLU A 85 45.84 18.30 23.19
N VAL A 86 45.19 17.41 22.45
CA VAL A 86 44.43 16.26 22.98
C VAL A 86 44.98 14.94 22.45
N VAL A 87 44.69 13.83 23.15
CA VAL A 87 45.09 12.48 22.74
C VAL A 87 43.87 11.57 22.74
N ALA A 88 43.68 10.79 21.69
CA ALA A 88 42.53 9.89 21.56
C ALA A 88 42.60 8.74 22.56
N GLN A 89 41.63 8.67 23.48
CA GLN A 89 41.40 7.52 24.36
C GLN A 89 40.12 6.78 23.96
N PHE A 90 40.15 5.45 24.01
CA PHE A 90 39.03 4.59 23.60
C PHE A 90 38.32 3.99 24.82
N GLN A 91 37.04 4.29 25.01
CA GLN A 91 36.15 3.67 26.00
C GLN A 91 34.86 3.19 25.33
N PRO A 92 34.43 1.92 25.53
CA PRO A 92 33.19 1.40 24.95
C PRO A 92 31.96 1.62 25.84
N VAL A 93 30.86 2.09 25.26
CA VAL A 93 29.52 2.22 25.90
C VAL A 93 28.46 1.69 24.92
N GLY A 94 27.35 1.10 25.42
CA GLY A 94 26.38 0.35 24.60
C GLY A 94 24.95 0.92 24.54
N THR A 95 24.20 0.38 23.57
CA THR A 95 22.72 0.37 23.37
C THR A 95 21.95 1.68 23.04
N ALA A 96 21.68 1.89 21.74
CA ALA A 96 20.39 2.18 21.02
C ALA A 96 19.34 3.20 21.57
N PRO A 97 18.43 3.85 20.76
CA PRO A 97 17.90 3.38 19.46
C PRO A 97 17.51 4.41 18.32
N ALA A 98 17.20 3.84 17.13
CA ALA A 98 16.24 4.25 16.07
C ALA A 98 16.45 5.47 15.10
N ALA A 99 16.58 5.12 13.80
CA ALA A 99 16.26 5.91 12.58
C ALA A 99 17.12 7.17 12.28
N ASP A 100 16.96 7.90 11.16
CA ASP A 100 17.06 7.54 9.72
C ASP A 100 17.44 8.79 8.88
N PRO A 101 17.91 8.68 7.61
CA PRO A 101 18.36 7.50 6.85
C PRO A 101 19.80 7.63 6.28
N ALA A 102 20.37 6.59 5.67
CA ALA A 102 21.57 6.60 4.79
C ALA A 102 22.98 6.92 5.38
N ALA A 103 23.97 6.05 5.09
CA ALA A 103 25.41 6.38 4.94
C ALA A 103 26.25 5.14 4.55
N ALA A 104 26.08 4.62 3.33
CA ALA A 104 27.07 3.75 2.70
C ALA A 104 26.87 3.72 1.18
N SER A 105 27.36 4.74 0.50
CA SER A 105 27.55 4.74 -0.95
C SER A 105 28.64 3.72 -1.33
N VAL A 106 28.23 2.44 -1.43
CA VAL A 106 29.06 1.45 -2.14
C VAL A 106 29.10 1.87 -3.60
N VAL A 107 30.31 2.14 -4.07
CA VAL A 107 30.61 2.45 -5.48
C VAL A 107 30.07 1.31 -6.35
N ARG A 108 28.98 1.57 -7.09
CA ARG A 108 28.62 0.73 -8.23
C ARG A 108 29.60 1.04 -9.35
N GLU A 109 30.55 0.13 -9.59
CA GLU A 109 31.17 0.03 -10.92
C GLU A 109 30.04 -0.03 -11.96
N SER A 110 30.19 0.74 -13.03
CA SER A 110 29.31 0.67 -14.19
C SER A 110 29.52 -0.66 -14.90
N GLN A 111 28.77 -1.69 -14.52
CA GLN A 111 28.70 -2.93 -15.30
C GLN A 111 27.85 -2.68 -16.55
N GLU A 112 28.42 -3.04 -17.69
CA GLU A 112 27.81 -2.91 -19.01
C GLU A 112 26.52 -3.76 -19.12
N ALA A 113 25.59 -3.32 -19.96
CA ALA A 113 24.29 -3.95 -20.11
C ALA A 113 24.40 -5.35 -20.77
N ALA A 114 24.60 -6.39 -19.96
CA ALA A 114 24.61 -7.77 -20.41
C ALA A 114 23.22 -8.21 -20.89
N SER A 115 23.12 -8.65 -22.15
CA SER A 115 21.85 -9.09 -22.75
C SER A 115 21.28 -10.33 -22.05
N PHE A 116 20.09 -10.19 -21.44
CA PHE A 116 19.34 -11.30 -20.85
C PHE A 116 18.94 -12.32 -21.94
N ARG A 117 19.37 -13.58 -21.77
CA ARG A 117 18.87 -14.72 -22.56
C ARG A 117 17.99 -15.59 -21.66
N GLU A 118 16.69 -15.36 -21.75
CA GLU A 118 15.68 -16.29 -21.25
C GLU A 118 15.75 -17.59 -22.05
N ALA A 119 15.85 -18.73 -21.36
CA ALA A 119 15.44 -20.00 -21.95
C ALA A 119 13.91 -20.09 -21.90
N GLN A 120 13.27 -20.60 -22.95
CA GLN A 120 11.80 -20.67 -23.07
C GLN A 120 11.09 -21.45 -21.94
N ASP A 121 11.85 -22.15 -21.08
CA ASP A 121 11.39 -22.91 -19.93
C ASP A 121 11.30 -22.11 -18.61
N GLY A 122 11.62 -20.81 -18.63
CA GLY A 122 11.55 -19.94 -17.44
C GLY A 122 12.76 -20.06 -16.50
N THR A 123 13.84 -20.69 -16.94
CA THR A 123 15.10 -20.81 -16.18
C THR A 123 15.82 -19.46 -16.02
N ILE A 124 16.30 -19.14 -14.80
CA ILE A 124 17.02 -17.88 -14.49
C ILE A 124 18.34 -18.19 -13.76
N GLU A 125 19.45 -17.56 -14.14
CA GLU A 125 20.69 -17.57 -13.36
C GLU A 125 20.60 -16.54 -12.22
N VAL A 126 20.85 -16.98 -10.98
CA VAL A 126 20.61 -16.21 -9.75
C VAL A 126 21.82 -16.26 -8.81
N THR A 127 22.04 -15.18 -8.07
CA THR A 127 23.02 -15.11 -6.98
C THR A 127 22.35 -15.58 -5.69
N LEU A 128 22.83 -16.67 -5.08
CA LEU A 128 22.24 -17.26 -3.86
C LEU A 128 22.69 -16.51 -2.60
N ILE A 129 23.97 -16.16 -2.54
CA ILE A 129 24.61 -15.46 -1.42
C ILE A 129 25.94 -14.84 -1.89
N ARG A 130 26.30 -13.68 -1.35
CA ARG A 130 27.60 -13.03 -1.55
C ARG A 130 28.47 -13.21 -0.30
N ALA A 131 29.77 -13.36 -0.48
CA ALA A 131 30.73 -13.46 0.61
C ALA A 131 30.86 -12.14 1.38
N GLY A 132 31.43 -12.22 2.58
CA GLY A 132 31.67 -11.07 3.46
C GLY A 132 30.60 -10.90 4.55
N ARG A 133 30.38 -9.65 4.96
CA ARG A 133 29.47 -9.28 6.07
C ARG A 133 28.02 -9.26 5.60
N SER A 134 27.17 -10.03 6.27
CA SER A 134 25.72 -9.98 6.17
C SER A 134 25.14 -8.92 7.12
N GLY A 135 23.99 -8.35 6.77
CA GLY A 135 23.24 -7.41 7.62
C GLY A 135 22.98 -7.98 9.02
N ASN A 136 22.72 -9.29 9.11
CA ASN A 136 22.38 -9.97 10.38
C ASN A 136 23.61 -10.32 11.24
N ARG A 137 24.70 -9.55 11.13
CA ARG A 137 25.97 -9.72 11.87
C ARG A 137 26.65 -11.08 11.65
N ASN A 138 26.28 -11.78 10.58
CA ASN A 138 26.96 -12.96 10.09
C ASN A 138 28.13 -12.57 9.18
N TYR A 139 29.09 -13.48 9.04
CA TYR A 139 30.18 -13.38 8.09
C TYR A 139 30.35 -14.69 7.32
N TYR A 140 30.40 -14.61 6.00
CA TYR A 140 30.51 -15.75 5.10
C TYR A 140 31.84 -15.69 4.33
N PRO A 141 32.87 -16.46 4.74
CA PRO A 141 34.14 -16.51 4.02
C PRO A 141 34.01 -17.16 2.65
N ASP A 142 34.84 -16.75 1.69
CA ASP A 142 34.87 -17.35 0.33
C ASP A 142 35.06 -18.87 0.41
N GLN A 143 35.96 -19.34 1.28
CA GLN A 143 36.25 -20.77 1.46
C GLN A 143 35.00 -21.55 1.91
N ALA A 144 34.25 -21.04 2.88
CA ALA A 144 33.07 -21.73 3.40
C ALA A 144 31.95 -21.82 2.35
N LEU A 145 31.79 -20.79 1.50
CA LEU A 145 30.84 -20.81 0.39
C LEU A 145 31.31 -21.74 -0.76
N ARG A 146 32.61 -21.74 -1.07
CA ARG A 146 33.21 -22.63 -2.08
C ARG A 146 33.06 -24.11 -1.70
N GLU A 147 33.28 -24.45 -0.44
CA GLU A 147 33.06 -25.81 0.10
C GLU A 147 31.58 -26.19 0.18
N ALA A 148 30.69 -25.22 0.41
CA ALA A 148 29.25 -25.46 0.51
C ALA A 148 28.54 -25.56 -0.84
N ALA A 149 29.14 -25.16 -1.95
CA ALA A 149 28.49 -25.12 -3.27
C ALA A 149 27.71 -26.40 -3.66
N PRO A 150 28.25 -27.63 -3.46
CA PRO A 150 27.51 -28.87 -3.77
C PRO A 150 26.27 -29.10 -2.88
N MET A 151 26.19 -28.46 -1.71
CA MET A 151 25.05 -28.60 -0.78
C MET A 151 23.82 -27.79 -1.22
N PHE A 152 23.98 -26.88 -2.18
CA PHE A 152 22.89 -26.08 -2.75
C PHE A 152 22.26 -26.72 -4.00
N GLU A 153 22.85 -27.79 -4.53
CA GLU A 153 22.33 -28.50 -5.71
C GLU A 153 21.03 -29.24 -5.38
N GLY A 154 19.97 -28.96 -6.13
CA GLY A 154 18.62 -29.50 -5.90
C GLY A 154 17.89 -28.90 -4.68
N VAL A 155 18.39 -27.81 -4.08
CA VAL A 155 17.73 -27.18 -2.93
C VAL A 155 16.43 -26.50 -3.35
N ARG A 156 15.39 -26.71 -2.53
CA ARG A 156 14.02 -26.20 -2.72
C ARG A 156 13.96 -24.69 -2.54
N VAL A 157 13.17 -24.05 -3.41
CA VAL A 157 12.89 -22.61 -3.36
C VAL A 157 11.45 -22.35 -2.98
N PHE A 158 11.24 -21.56 -1.93
CA PHE A 158 9.92 -21.18 -1.45
C PHE A 158 9.70 -19.67 -1.56
N ALA A 159 8.51 -19.24 -1.95
CA ALA A 159 8.07 -17.85 -1.78
C ALA A 159 7.61 -17.61 -0.33
N LYS A 160 8.18 -16.63 0.37
CA LYS A 160 7.83 -16.35 1.77
C LYS A 160 7.78 -14.86 2.08
N SER A 161 7.08 -14.51 3.15
CA SER A 161 7.29 -13.21 3.81
C SER A 161 8.61 -13.22 4.57
N ASP A 162 9.24 -12.05 4.69
CA ASP A 162 10.47 -11.85 5.44
C ASP A 162 10.30 -12.27 6.92
N ALA A 163 9.09 -12.12 7.47
CA ALA A 163 8.71 -12.60 8.81
C ALA A 163 8.65 -14.14 8.92
N ASP A 164 8.09 -14.84 7.93
CA ASP A 164 8.06 -16.31 7.91
C ASP A 164 9.46 -16.91 7.71
N HIS A 165 10.28 -16.28 6.86
CA HIS A 165 11.68 -16.65 6.66
C HIS A 165 12.47 -16.47 7.97
N SER A 166 12.26 -15.35 8.68
CA SER A 166 12.83 -15.09 10.00
C SER A 166 12.45 -16.16 11.03
N ALA A 167 11.16 -16.49 11.13
CA ALA A 167 10.62 -17.41 12.12
C ALA A 167 10.86 -18.90 11.79
N GLY A 168 11.42 -19.24 10.63
CA GLY A 168 11.63 -20.62 10.20
C GLY A 168 10.36 -21.37 9.79
N LYS A 169 9.31 -20.62 9.45
CA LYS A 169 8.00 -21.15 9.04
C LYS A 169 7.89 -21.15 7.50
N GLY A 170 6.67 -21.32 6.99
CA GLY A 170 6.36 -21.21 5.56
C GLY A 170 6.88 -22.33 4.66
N LYS A 171 7.35 -23.47 5.19
CA LYS A 171 7.76 -24.66 4.41
C LYS A 171 6.54 -25.50 3.99
N ASP A 172 5.60 -24.87 3.28
CA ASP A 172 4.38 -25.47 2.73
C ASP A 172 4.59 -25.81 1.24
N VAL A 173 4.01 -26.92 0.76
CA VAL A 173 4.05 -27.33 -0.65
C VAL A 173 3.43 -26.25 -1.55
N ARG A 174 2.42 -25.52 -1.07
CA ARG A 174 1.77 -24.41 -1.80
C ARG A 174 2.71 -23.23 -2.09
N ASN A 175 3.77 -23.09 -1.31
CA ASN A 175 4.74 -21.99 -1.44
C ASN A 175 5.99 -22.43 -2.22
N LEU A 176 6.10 -23.69 -2.64
CA LEU A 176 7.27 -24.25 -3.32
C LEU A 176 7.23 -23.86 -4.81
N ILE A 177 8.09 -22.93 -5.22
CA ILE A 177 8.10 -22.36 -6.57
C ILE A 177 9.14 -22.99 -7.51
N GLY A 178 10.17 -23.66 -6.98
CA GLY A 178 11.23 -24.23 -7.81
C GLY A 178 12.37 -24.89 -7.05
N GLY A 179 13.47 -25.12 -7.77
CA GLY A 179 14.73 -25.65 -7.23
C GLY A 179 15.94 -24.94 -7.83
N ILE A 180 17.06 -24.95 -7.09
CA ILE A 180 18.35 -24.43 -7.55
C ILE A 180 19.22 -25.58 -8.09
N TYR A 181 19.87 -25.36 -9.23
CA TYR A 181 20.73 -26.32 -9.91
C TYR A 181 21.99 -25.67 -10.48
N SER A 182 22.97 -26.48 -10.91
CA SER A 182 24.23 -26.01 -11.52
C SER A 182 24.99 -24.99 -10.65
N VAL A 183 25.04 -25.22 -9.34
CA VAL A 183 25.62 -24.25 -8.39
C VAL A 183 27.15 -24.22 -8.50
N ARG A 184 27.70 -23.02 -8.59
CA ARG A 184 29.15 -22.77 -8.60
C ARG A 184 29.51 -21.54 -7.77
N PHE A 185 30.72 -21.55 -7.21
CA PHE A 185 31.30 -20.37 -6.61
C PHE A 185 32.03 -19.54 -7.67
N VAL A 186 31.82 -18.23 -7.66
CA VAL A 186 32.49 -17.24 -8.51
C VAL A 186 33.39 -16.40 -7.60
N GLU A 187 34.69 -16.45 -7.85
CA GLU A 187 35.69 -15.71 -7.08
C GLU A 187 35.47 -14.19 -7.20
N GLY A 188 35.77 -13.45 -6.12
CA GLY A 188 35.71 -11.99 -6.11
C GLY A 188 37.07 -11.36 -6.44
N LYS A 189 37.06 -10.07 -6.82
CA LYS A 189 38.28 -9.27 -7.04
C LYS A 189 39.17 -9.16 -5.79
N THR A 190 38.62 -9.39 -4.60
CA THR A 190 39.32 -9.35 -3.31
C THR A 190 38.88 -10.52 -2.41
N PRO A 191 39.67 -10.91 -1.38
CA PRO A 191 39.27 -11.95 -0.45
C PRO A 191 37.98 -11.64 0.29
N ASP A 192 37.14 -12.67 0.48
CA ASP A 192 35.81 -12.61 1.10
C ASP A 192 34.84 -11.66 0.36
N THR A 193 34.97 -11.55 -0.98
CA THR A 193 34.02 -10.83 -1.85
C THR A 193 33.53 -11.64 -3.05
N GLY A 194 33.68 -12.97 -3.05
CA GLY A 194 33.09 -13.84 -4.06
C GLY A 194 31.58 -14.00 -3.93
N SER A 195 30.98 -14.82 -4.78
CA SER A 195 29.53 -15.08 -4.79
C SER A 195 29.20 -16.51 -5.17
N LEU A 196 28.15 -17.05 -4.54
CA LEU A 196 27.61 -18.36 -4.88
C LEU A 196 26.46 -18.17 -5.88
N VAL A 197 26.64 -18.66 -7.10
CA VAL A 197 25.72 -18.48 -8.23
C VAL A 197 25.14 -19.83 -8.61
N GLY A 198 23.84 -19.87 -8.90
CA GLY A 198 23.15 -21.07 -9.35
C GLY A 198 22.05 -20.75 -10.35
N THR A 199 21.40 -21.79 -10.84
CA THR A 199 20.35 -21.72 -11.85
C THR A 199 19.01 -22.10 -11.21
N PHE A 200 18.12 -21.13 -11.07
CA PHE A 200 16.75 -21.36 -10.63
C PHE A 200 15.93 -21.99 -11.76
N LYS A 201 15.28 -23.12 -11.45
CA LYS A 201 14.28 -23.77 -12.30
C LYS A 201 12.94 -23.80 -11.59
N ALA A 202 11.92 -23.23 -12.22
CA ALA A 202 10.56 -23.24 -11.72
C ALA A 202 9.94 -24.65 -11.79
N ILE A 203 9.01 -24.94 -10.88
CA ILE A 203 8.13 -26.13 -11.00
C ILE A 203 7.01 -25.85 -12.02
N ASP A 204 6.46 -24.64 -11.97
CA ASP A 204 5.48 -24.13 -12.92
C ASP A 204 5.97 -22.75 -13.43
N PRO A 205 6.40 -22.64 -14.70
CA PRO A 205 6.81 -21.36 -15.29
C PRO A 205 5.68 -20.32 -15.35
N SER A 206 4.42 -20.75 -15.25
CA SER A 206 3.23 -19.88 -15.26
C SER A 206 2.79 -19.40 -13.87
N ASP A 207 3.44 -19.85 -12.79
CA ASP A 207 3.14 -19.35 -11.45
C ASP A 207 3.29 -17.82 -11.37
N SER A 208 2.39 -17.18 -10.63
CA SER A 208 2.34 -15.71 -10.55
C SER A 208 3.58 -15.08 -9.91
N THR A 209 4.29 -15.82 -9.05
CA THR A 209 5.54 -15.41 -8.41
C THR A 209 6.72 -15.59 -9.37
N VAL A 210 6.78 -16.73 -10.06
CA VAL A 210 7.80 -16.99 -11.09
C VAL A 210 7.67 -15.97 -12.23
N THR A 211 6.45 -15.68 -12.68
CA THR A 211 6.17 -14.65 -13.68
C THR A 211 6.61 -13.25 -13.22
N LYS A 212 6.48 -12.93 -11.93
CA LYS A 212 7.02 -11.68 -11.35
C LYS A 212 8.54 -11.68 -11.30
N MET A 213 9.19 -12.78 -10.94
CA MET A 213 10.66 -12.92 -10.98
C MET A 213 11.19 -12.67 -12.39
N VAL A 214 10.71 -13.44 -13.39
CA VAL A 214 11.06 -13.28 -14.81
C VAL A 214 10.77 -11.85 -15.28
N GLY A 215 9.59 -11.31 -14.96
CA GLY A 215 9.16 -9.96 -15.34
C GLY A 215 10.00 -8.85 -14.71
N SER A 216 10.51 -9.03 -13.49
CA SER A 216 11.39 -8.07 -12.81
C SER A 216 12.75 -7.98 -13.51
N VAL A 217 13.36 -9.13 -13.85
CA VAL A 217 14.63 -9.21 -14.57
C VAL A 217 14.50 -8.62 -15.98
N LYS A 218 13.45 -8.98 -16.73
CA LYS A 218 13.16 -8.42 -18.07
C LYS A 218 13.02 -6.89 -18.10
N ARG A 219 12.68 -6.27 -16.96
CA ARG A 219 12.43 -4.83 -16.84
C ARG A 219 13.55 -4.08 -16.11
N GLY A 220 14.65 -4.73 -15.76
CA GLY A 220 15.74 -4.11 -14.99
C GLY A 220 15.36 -3.75 -13.55
N MET A 221 14.32 -4.39 -13.01
CA MET A 221 13.78 -4.15 -11.66
C MET A 221 14.12 -5.30 -10.69
N GLN A 222 15.16 -6.10 -10.98
CA GLN A 222 15.48 -7.29 -10.20
C GLN A 222 15.95 -7.02 -8.76
N GLY A 223 16.32 -5.78 -8.44
CA GLY A 223 16.60 -5.35 -7.06
C GLY A 223 15.38 -5.28 -6.14
N LEU A 224 14.17 -5.55 -6.64
CA LEU A 224 12.93 -5.64 -5.83
C LEU A 224 12.69 -7.03 -5.23
N LEU A 225 13.49 -8.04 -5.60
CA LEU A 225 13.32 -9.43 -5.18
C LEU A 225 14.68 -10.03 -4.77
N GLY A 226 14.76 -10.45 -3.50
CA GLY A 226 15.92 -11.07 -2.90
C GLY A 226 15.83 -12.58 -2.78
N LEU A 227 16.99 -13.23 -2.73
CA LEU A 227 17.11 -14.63 -2.30
C LEU A 227 17.83 -14.67 -0.95
N SER A 228 17.33 -15.49 -0.03
CA SER A 228 17.92 -15.67 1.30
C SER A 228 17.99 -17.14 1.67
N ILE A 229 19.09 -17.54 2.31
CA ILE A 229 19.38 -18.95 2.60
C ILE A 229 18.89 -19.36 3.99
N ASP A 230 18.29 -20.55 4.10
CA ASP A 230 17.97 -21.22 5.35
C ASP A 230 18.90 -22.43 5.51
N ALA A 231 19.96 -22.30 6.31
CA ALA A 231 21.00 -23.30 6.42
C ALA A 231 21.62 -23.39 7.82
N ASP A 232 21.95 -24.62 8.23
CA ASP A 232 22.73 -24.90 9.44
C ASP A 232 24.23 -24.82 9.11
N ALA A 233 24.98 -24.08 9.92
CA ALA A 233 26.44 -24.00 9.81
C ALA A 233 27.11 -24.03 11.18
N ARG A 234 28.33 -24.59 11.24
CA ARG A 234 29.22 -24.42 12.39
C ARG A 234 29.74 -22.98 12.39
N THR A 235 29.36 -22.20 13.39
CA THR A 235 29.81 -20.81 13.53
C THR A 235 30.93 -20.65 14.55
N ARG A 236 31.86 -19.71 14.28
CA ARG A 236 32.86 -19.21 15.21
C ARG A 236 32.63 -17.72 15.46
N GLN A 237 32.95 -17.21 16.64
CA GLN A 237 32.95 -15.76 16.85
C GLN A 237 34.21 -15.15 16.21
N ARG A 238 34.02 -14.25 15.23
CA ARG A 238 35.08 -13.45 14.60
C ARG A 238 34.94 -12.01 15.07
N ARG A 239 35.99 -11.47 15.68
CA ARG A 239 36.03 -10.04 16.02
C ARG A 239 36.49 -9.25 14.80
N ASN A 240 35.66 -8.34 14.32
CA ASN A 240 35.95 -7.48 13.18
C ASN A 240 35.85 -6.02 13.64
N GLY A 241 36.99 -5.43 13.99
CA GLY A 241 37.04 -4.13 14.68
C GLY A 241 36.39 -4.20 16.08
N SER A 242 35.43 -3.32 16.33
CA SER A 242 34.66 -3.25 17.57
C SER A 242 33.56 -4.32 17.67
N GLU A 243 33.13 -4.91 16.55
CA GLU A 243 32.02 -5.87 16.51
C GLU A 243 32.45 -7.32 16.63
N THR A 244 31.60 -8.14 17.25
CA THR A 244 31.69 -9.61 17.23
C THR A 244 30.69 -10.17 16.22
N LEU A 245 31.19 -10.61 15.08
CA LEU A 245 30.41 -11.27 14.03
C LEU A 245 30.40 -12.79 14.24
N ARG A 246 29.37 -13.45 13.71
CA ARG A 246 29.28 -14.91 13.62
C ARG A 246 29.81 -15.37 12.27
N GLU A 247 31.01 -15.91 12.25
CA GLU A 247 31.66 -16.45 11.05
C GLU A 247 31.18 -17.88 10.78
N ALA A 248 30.60 -18.12 9.60
CA ALA A 248 30.26 -19.46 9.15
C ALA A 248 31.55 -20.19 8.72
N VAL A 249 32.00 -21.17 9.50
CA VAL A 249 33.24 -21.92 9.24
C VAL A 249 32.99 -23.08 8.28
N THR A 250 31.87 -23.78 8.44
CA THR A 250 31.47 -24.89 7.55
C THR A 250 29.96 -25.05 7.59
N PHE A 251 29.31 -25.08 6.43
CA PHE A 251 27.90 -25.45 6.33
C PHE A 251 27.73 -26.94 6.59
N THR A 252 26.69 -27.32 7.32
CA THR A 252 26.37 -28.72 7.63
C THR A 252 25.10 -29.19 6.93
N LYS A 253 24.17 -28.28 6.63
CA LYS A 253 22.94 -28.59 5.90
C LYS A 253 22.31 -27.31 5.34
N VAL A 254 21.85 -27.35 4.10
CA VAL A 254 20.96 -26.32 3.52
C VAL A 254 19.53 -26.88 3.52
N HIS A 255 18.56 -26.11 4.01
CA HIS A 255 17.16 -26.50 4.08
C HIS A 255 16.33 -25.93 2.93
N SER A 256 16.51 -24.64 2.62
CA SER A 256 15.89 -23.96 1.48
C SER A 256 16.64 -22.69 1.08
N VAL A 257 16.33 -22.17 -0.11
CA VAL A 257 16.62 -20.80 -0.53
C VAL A 257 15.27 -20.12 -0.70
N ASP A 258 14.93 -19.15 0.13
CA ASP A 258 13.61 -18.52 0.11
C ASP A 258 13.66 -17.20 -0.69
N LEU A 259 12.63 -16.95 -1.51
CA LEU A 259 12.40 -15.67 -2.19
C LEU A 259 11.73 -14.71 -1.21
N ILE A 260 12.37 -13.58 -0.93
CA ILE A 260 11.96 -12.56 0.05
C ILE A 260 12.18 -11.14 -0.52
N VAL A 261 11.83 -10.09 0.24
CA VAL A 261 12.04 -8.70 -0.20
C VAL A 261 13.45 -8.21 0.14
N GLU A 262 13.92 -8.39 1.38
CA GLU A 262 15.19 -7.83 1.85
C GLU A 262 16.27 -8.91 2.14
N PRO A 263 17.15 -9.23 1.18
CA PRO A 263 18.12 -10.33 1.30
C PRO A 263 19.35 -9.94 2.15
N GLY A 264 19.36 -10.36 3.41
CA GLY A 264 20.41 -9.99 4.38
C GLY A 264 21.86 -10.40 4.04
N ALA A 265 22.10 -11.23 3.02
CA ALA A 265 23.44 -11.61 2.55
C ALA A 265 23.64 -11.40 1.02
N GLY A 266 22.86 -10.50 0.42
CA GLY A 266 23.05 -10.07 -0.96
C GLY A 266 22.73 -11.14 -2.02
N GLY A 267 21.87 -12.12 -1.73
CA GLY A 267 21.28 -12.99 -2.76
C GLY A 267 20.18 -12.26 -3.55
N GLY A 268 20.04 -12.55 -4.83
CA GLY A 268 19.09 -11.87 -5.72
C GLY A 268 19.14 -12.39 -7.15
N LEU A 269 18.28 -11.86 -8.02
CA LEU A 269 18.10 -12.35 -9.39
C LEU A 269 19.12 -11.77 -10.40
N ASP A 270 20.24 -11.23 -9.91
CA ASP A 270 21.35 -10.72 -10.73
C ASP A 270 22.27 -11.84 -11.21
N ARG A 271 22.75 -11.71 -12.44
CA ARG A 271 23.84 -12.51 -13.02
C ARG A 271 25.16 -11.73 -12.94
N LEU A 272 26.17 -12.30 -12.27
CA LEU A 272 27.56 -11.83 -12.39
C LEU A 272 28.26 -12.56 -13.53
N THR A 273 28.72 -11.82 -14.53
CA THR A 273 29.62 -12.33 -15.58
C THR A 273 30.68 -11.26 -15.82
N GLU A 274 31.91 -11.51 -15.38
CA GLU A 274 33.03 -10.64 -15.73
C GLU A 274 33.37 -10.82 -17.22
N ALA A 275 33.51 -9.70 -17.92
CA ALA A 275 33.77 -9.68 -19.35
C ALA A 275 35.26 -9.89 -19.65
N ALA A 276 35.55 -10.71 -20.65
CA ALA A 276 36.84 -10.76 -21.32
C ALA A 276 36.65 -10.39 -22.81
N ALA A 277 37.21 -9.23 -23.17
CA ALA A 277 37.52 -8.72 -24.52
C ALA A 277 36.64 -9.15 -25.73
N ASP A 278 35.92 -8.18 -26.29
CA ASP A 278 35.53 -8.16 -27.71
C ASP A 278 36.78 -7.85 -28.58
N PRO A 279 36.99 -8.49 -29.74
CA PRO A 279 36.68 -7.76 -30.96
C PRO A 279 36.16 -8.60 -32.16
N SER A 280 34.99 -8.19 -32.64
CA SER A 280 34.69 -7.90 -34.05
C SER A 280 34.24 -9.01 -35.04
N THR A 281 33.31 -8.59 -35.91
CA THR A 281 33.01 -9.08 -37.27
C THR A 281 32.07 -10.30 -37.40
N SER A 282 31.22 -10.24 -38.43
CA SER A 282 30.05 -11.10 -38.68
C SER A 282 30.38 -12.37 -39.52
N PRO A 283 29.43 -13.30 -39.80
CA PRO A 283 29.63 -14.77 -39.73
C PRO A 283 30.14 -15.41 -41.03
N PRO A 284 30.62 -16.68 -41.02
CA PRO A 284 29.71 -17.84 -41.20
C PRO A 284 30.11 -19.18 -40.49
N GLU A 285 29.19 -20.16 -40.61
CA GLU A 285 29.42 -21.63 -40.73
C GLU A 285 30.14 -22.48 -39.64
N SER A 286 29.32 -23.36 -39.01
CA SER A 286 29.49 -24.81 -38.75
C SER A 286 30.80 -25.44 -38.23
N GLN A 287 30.60 -26.38 -37.28
CA GLN A 287 31.52 -27.46 -36.84
C GLN A 287 32.80 -27.04 -36.07
N GLU A 288 33.40 -27.83 -35.16
CA GLU A 288 33.00 -29.01 -34.35
C GLU A 288 34.06 -29.16 -33.23
N GLY A 289 33.77 -29.87 -32.13
CA GLY A 289 34.86 -30.39 -31.27
C GLY A 289 34.54 -30.60 -29.78
N SER A 290 34.77 -31.84 -29.30
CA SER A 290 34.75 -32.25 -27.88
C SER A 290 33.40 -32.18 -27.15
N GLN A 291 32.38 -32.96 -27.56
CA GLN A 291 32.17 -34.37 -27.17
C GLN A 291 31.74 -34.61 -25.71
N THR A 292 30.42 -34.53 -25.46
CA THR A 292 29.69 -35.46 -24.58
C THR A 292 28.36 -35.80 -25.23
N MET A 293 28.13 -37.08 -25.59
CA MET A 293 26.85 -37.50 -26.18
C MET A 293 25.69 -37.24 -25.21
N PRO A 294 24.57 -36.63 -25.67
CA PRO A 294 23.38 -36.45 -24.84
C PRO A 294 22.83 -37.78 -24.30
N LEU A 295 22.45 -37.77 -23.01
CA LEU A 295 22.05 -38.97 -22.27
C LEU A 295 20.81 -39.68 -22.85
N TRP A 296 19.94 -38.94 -23.56
CA TRP A 296 18.79 -39.49 -24.26
C TRP A 296 19.20 -40.36 -25.46
N LYS A 297 20.21 -39.91 -26.22
CA LYS A 297 20.71 -40.58 -27.42
C LYS A 297 21.41 -41.89 -27.07
N GLN A 298 22.14 -41.90 -25.95
CA GLN A 298 22.69 -43.12 -25.34
C GLN A 298 21.59 -44.13 -24.97
N ARG A 299 20.54 -43.70 -24.25
CA ARG A 299 19.43 -44.58 -23.85
C ARG A 299 18.65 -45.16 -25.01
N MET A 300 18.44 -44.39 -26.09
CA MET A 300 17.74 -44.90 -27.28
C MET A 300 18.58 -45.93 -28.03
N LEU A 301 19.90 -45.74 -28.12
CA LEU A 301 20.82 -46.76 -28.66
C LEU A 301 20.85 -48.03 -27.79
N GLU A 302 20.83 -47.92 -26.46
CA GLU A 302 20.69 -49.08 -25.57
C GLU A 302 19.36 -49.82 -25.76
N ALA A 303 18.24 -49.10 -25.92
CA ALA A 303 16.93 -49.69 -26.18
C ALA A 303 16.88 -50.44 -27.53
N ILE A 304 17.48 -49.87 -28.58
CA ILE A 304 17.65 -50.53 -29.88
C ILE A 304 18.52 -51.80 -29.71
N LYS A 305 19.65 -51.70 -29.01
CA LYS A 305 20.58 -52.82 -28.75
C LYS A 305 19.90 -53.98 -27.99
N ALA A 306 19.00 -53.66 -27.05
CA ALA A 306 18.27 -54.66 -26.27
C ALA A 306 17.20 -55.41 -27.09
N LYS A 307 16.68 -54.80 -28.16
CA LYS A 307 15.62 -55.38 -29.02
C LYS A 307 16.15 -56.02 -30.31
N ASP A 308 17.13 -55.39 -30.97
CA ASP A 308 17.75 -55.88 -32.21
C ASP A 308 19.27 -55.60 -32.20
N PRO A 309 20.07 -56.51 -31.60
CA PRO A 309 21.52 -56.34 -31.51
C PRO A 309 22.22 -56.26 -32.87
N ALA A 310 21.66 -56.89 -33.91
CA ALA A 310 22.24 -56.94 -35.25
C ALA A 310 22.12 -55.58 -35.95
N LYS A 311 20.98 -54.89 -35.83
CA LYS A 311 20.83 -53.52 -36.34
C LYS A 311 21.69 -52.52 -35.57
N HIS A 312 21.80 -52.63 -34.24
CA HIS A 312 22.70 -51.77 -33.47
C HIS A 312 24.16 -51.90 -33.93
N ALA A 313 24.63 -53.10 -34.26
CA ALA A 313 26.00 -53.32 -34.73
C ALA A 313 26.31 -52.70 -36.10
N ALA A 314 25.29 -52.33 -36.89
CA ALA A 314 25.46 -51.66 -38.19
C ALA A 314 25.51 -50.11 -38.08
N ILE A 315 25.23 -49.54 -36.90
CA ILE A 315 25.22 -48.08 -36.68
C ILE A 315 26.63 -47.55 -36.51
N LYS A 316 27.02 -46.56 -37.32
CA LYS A 316 28.23 -45.76 -37.11
C LYS A 316 27.96 -44.68 -36.07
N LEU A 317 28.28 -44.98 -34.82
CA LEU A 317 28.03 -44.14 -33.64
C LEU A 317 28.60 -42.71 -33.77
N ASP A 318 29.71 -42.56 -34.47
CA ASP A 318 30.47 -41.30 -34.54
C ASP A 318 29.85 -40.27 -35.50
N THR A 319 28.94 -40.69 -36.39
CA THR A 319 28.36 -39.84 -37.45
C THR A 319 26.84 -39.91 -37.55
N ILE A 320 26.15 -40.70 -36.72
CA ILE A 320 24.68 -40.84 -36.80
C ILE A 320 23.97 -39.57 -36.29
N THR A 321 23.08 -39.02 -37.10
CA THR A 321 22.31 -37.81 -36.77
C THR A 321 21.25 -38.08 -35.69
N ASP A 322 20.72 -37.04 -35.07
CA ASP A 322 19.69 -37.18 -34.02
C ASP A 322 18.41 -37.81 -34.59
N ASP A 323 17.97 -37.35 -35.76
CA ASP A 323 16.76 -37.84 -36.44
C ASP A 323 16.89 -39.31 -36.88
N GLU A 324 18.08 -39.75 -37.31
CA GLU A 324 18.33 -41.16 -37.65
C GLU A 324 18.22 -42.08 -36.42
N VAL A 325 18.69 -41.64 -35.24
CA VAL A 325 18.53 -42.41 -33.99
C VAL A 325 17.06 -42.49 -33.58
N VAL A 326 16.30 -41.39 -33.71
CA VAL A 326 14.86 -41.37 -33.39
C VAL A 326 14.08 -42.30 -34.33
N ASN A 327 14.28 -42.18 -35.64
CA ASN A 327 13.60 -43.02 -36.63
C ASN A 327 13.95 -44.52 -36.47
N LEU A 328 15.21 -44.86 -36.15
CA LEU A 328 15.60 -46.24 -35.86
C LEU A 328 14.97 -46.76 -34.56
N HIS A 329 14.86 -45.92 -33.54
CA HIS A 329 14.18 -46.29 -32.30
C HIS A 329 12.69 -46.54 -32.53
N GLU A 330 11.99 -45.67 -33.26
CA GLU A 330 10.56 -45.89 -33.54
C GLU A 330 10.33 -47.15 -34.40
N ALA A 331 11.22 -47.43 -35.37
CA ALA A 331 11.15 -48.63 -36.19
C ALA A 331 11.46 -49.96 -35.45
N VAL A 332 12.24 -49.92 -34.36
CA VAL A 332 12.65 -51.12 -33.59
C VAL A 332 11.86 -51.30 -32.28
N CYS A 333 11.50 -50.19 -31.63
CA CYS A 333 10.86 -50.16 -30.32
C CYS A 333 9.38 -49.75 -30.37
N GLY A 334 8.91 -49.15 -31.46
CA GLY A 334 7.57 -48.60 -31.63
C GLY A 334 7.51 -47.07 -31.44
N PRO A 335 6.46 -46.40 -31.93
CA PRO A 335 6.32 -44.94 -31.85
C PRO A 335 6.21 -44.46 -30.40
N LEU A 336 6.79 -43.29 -30.11
CA LEU A 336 6.96 -42.77 -28.75
C LEU A 336 5.71 -42.07 -28.16
N VAL A 337 4.64 -41.92 -28.94
CA VAL A 337 3.37 -41.31 -28.52
C VAL A 337 2.23 -42.31 -28.76
N PRO A 338 1.46 -42.73 -27.73
CA PRO A 338 0.34 -43.65 -27.89
C PRO A 338 -0.92 -42.92 -28.39
N GLU A 339 -1.59 -43.48 -29.40
CA GLU A 339 -2.92 -43.00 -29.81
C GLU A 339 -4.01 -43.32 -28.76
N PRO A 340 -5.04 -42.48 -28.62
CA PRO A 340 -6.05 -42.61 -27.57
C PRO A 340 -7.06 -43.71 -27.87
N GLY A 341 -6.90 -44.88 -27.23
CA GLY A 341 -7.89 -45.95 -27.33
C GLY A 341 -7.76 -47.08 -26.31
N THR A 342 -8.75 -47.20 -25.43
CA THR A 342 -9.21 -48.47 -24.83
C THR A 342 -8.20 -49.29 -24.00
N GLN A 343 -7.77 -48.79 -22.84
CA GLN A 343 -7.19 -49.67 -21.81
C GLN A 343 -8.29 -50.38 -21.00
N ARG A 344 -8.42 -51.69 -21.22
CA ARG A 344 -9.13 -52.60 -20.33
C ARG A 344 -8.43 -52.62 -18.97
N VAL A 345 -9.18 -52.43 -17.90
CA VAL A 345 -8.68 -52.65 -16.54
C VAL A 345 -8.58 -54.17 -16.31
N THR A 346 -7.43 -54.64 -15.84
CA THR A 346 -7.23 -56.05 -15.46
C THR A 346 -7.94 -56.34 -14.15
N GLU A 347 -8.63 -57.48 -14.10
CA GLU A 347 -9.51 -57.90 -13.00
C GLU A 347 -8.75 -58.07 -11.67
N ALA A 348 -9.34 -57.56 -10.60
CA ALA A 348 -9.04 -57.99 -9.23
C ALA A 348 -10.09 -59.05 -8.83
N GLN A 349 -9.66 -60.15 -8.24
CA GLN A 349 -10.52 -61.28 -7.91
C GLN A 349 -11.60 -60.91 -6.86
N GLY A 350 -12.87 -61.12 -7.20
CA GLY A 350 -14.00 -60.99 -6.29
C GLY A 350 -15.35 -61.27 -6.97
N ASP A 351 -15.96 -62.41 -6.63
CA ASP A 351 -17.31 -62.88 -6.97
C ASP A 351 -17.85 -62.65 -8.40
N ASP A 352 -17.69 -63.67 -9.25
CA ASP A 352 -18.28 -63.77 -10.59
C ASP A 352 -19.83 -63.81 -10.59
N ALA A 353 -20.44 -62.64 -10.60
CA ALA A 353 -21.79 -62.43 -11.12
C ALA A 353 -21.71 -61.58 -12.39
N PRO A 354 -22.22 -62.04 -13.55
CA PRO A 354 -22.10 -61.27 -14.79
C PRO A 354 -22.90 -59.97 -14.71
N LEU A 355 -22.20 -58.83 -14.72
CA LEU A 355 -22.81 -57.50 -14.80
C LEU A 355 -23.76 -57.44 -15.99
N THR A 356 -25.04 -57.25 -15.71
CA THR A 356 -26.06 -57.16 -16.74
C THR A 356 -26.02 -55.77 -17.39
N ARG A 357 -26.64 -55.64 -18.57
CA ARG A 357 -26.81 -54.33 -19.22
C ARG A 357 -27.58 -53.33 -18.35
N ALA A 358 -28.40 -53.80 -17.41
CA ALA A 358 -29.09 -52.95 -16.44
C ALA A 358 -28.15 -52.42 -15.35
N ASP A 359 -27.18 -53.22 -14.89
CA ASP A 359 -26.24 -52.82 -13.84
C ASP A 359 -25.31 -51.70 -14.32
N LEU A 360 -24.88 -51.76 -15.60
CA LEU A 360 -24.12 -50.68 -16.24
C LEU A 360 -24.93 -49.38 -16.33
N GLN A 361 -26.23 -49.46 -16.68
CA GLN A 361 -27.11 -48.28 -16.72
C GLN A 361 -27.32 -47.68 -15.32
N VAL A 362 -27.43 -48.50 -14.26
CA VAL A 362 -27.50 -48.02 -12.88
C VAL A 362 -26.19 -47.33 -12.47
N PHE A 363 -25.03 -47.83 -12.91
CA PHE A 363 -23.75 -47.20 -12.64
C PHE A 363 -23.62 -45.82 -13.32
N GLU A 364 -23.97 -45.71 -14.60
CA GLU A 364 -23.99 -44.43 -15.34
C GLU A 364 -24.94 -43.40 -14.70
N LEU A 365 -26.17 -43.80 -14.38
CA LEU A 365 -27.15 -42.94 -13.71
C LEU A 365 -26.68 -42.50 -12.32
N ARG A 366 -26.02 -43.36 -11.56
CA ARG A 366 -25.45 -43.01 -10.24
C ARG A 366 -24.26 -42.04 -10.36
N GLY A 367 -23.47 -42.13 -11.43
CA GLY A 367 -22.45 -41.14 -11.78
C GLY A 367 -23.06 -39.76 -12.04
N ALA A 368 -24.02 -39.67 -12.96
CA ALA A 368 -24.72 -38.43 -13.28
C ALA A 368 -25.44 -37.81 -12.08
N ALA A 369 -26.06 -38.64 -11.22
CA ALA A 369 -26.70 -38.18 -9.99
C ALA A 369 -25.70 -37.53 -9.02
N ARG A 370 -24.50 -38.11 -8.87
CA ARG A 370 -23.42 -37.60 -8.01
C ARG A 370 -22.87 -36.26 -8.51
N GLU A 371 -22.69 -36.11 -9.82
CA GLU A 371 -22.28 -34.83 -10.42
C GLU A 371 -23.34 -33.74 -10.18
N ARG A 372 -24.62 -34.06 -10.38
CA ARG A 372 -25.74 -33.11 -10.18
C ARG A 372 -25.87 -32.64 -8.73
N ILE A 373 -25.70 -33.54 -7.75
CA ILE A 373 -25.68 -33.18 -6.32
C ILE A 373 -24.48 -32.30 -5.98
N ASN A 374 -23.30 -32.61 -6.52
CA ASN A 374 -22.10 -31.80 -6.31
C ASN A 374 -22.22 -30.39 -6.91
N ALA A 375 -22.86 -30.26 -8.07
CA ALA A 375 -23.13 -28.98 -8.74
C ALA A 375 -24.21 -28.12 -8.06
N ALA A 376 -25.07 -28.70 -7.20
CA ALA A 376 -26.10 -27.96 -6.48
C ALA A 376 -25.50 -26.95 -5.48
N LYS A 377 -26.17 -25.81 -5.26
CA LYS A 377 -25.76 -24.77 -4.30
C LYS A 377 -26.18 -25.09 -2.84
N LEU A 378 -26.20 -26.37 -2.47
CA LEU A 378 -26.55 -26.83 -1.12
C LEU A 378 -25.32 -26.85 -0.18
N PRO A 379 -25.50 -26.71 1.14
CA PRO A 379 -24.43 -26.92 2.12
C PRO A 379 -23.82 -28.32 2.07
N GLN A 380 -22.56 -28.45 2.47
CA GLN A 380 -21.78 -29.69 2.34
C GLN A 380 -22.43 -30.90 3.06
N ALA A 381 -22.95 -30.72 4.28
CA ALA A 381 -23.64 -31.78 5.01
C ALA A 381 -24.90 -32.30 4.30
N ALA A 382 -25.63 -31.42 3.58
CA ALA A 382 -26.79 -31.80 2.78
C ALA A 382 -26.38 -32.59 1.52
N LYS A 383 -25.25 -32.20 0.89
CA LYS A 383 -24.66 -32.96 -0.23
C LYS A 383 -24.26 -34.37 0.21
N GLU A 384 -23.57 -34.51 1.34
CA GLU A 384 -23.14 -35.81 1.87
C GLU A 384 -24.33 -36.73 2.20
N ARG A 385 -25.41 -36.17 2.75
CA ARG A 385 -26.66 -36.88 2.99
C ARG A 385 -27.31 -37.37 1.68
N LEU A 386 -27.43 -36.51 0.68
CA LEU A 386 -27.98 -36.85 -0.64
C LEU A 386 -27.11 -37.89 -1.37
N LEU A 387 -25.78 -37.77 -1.29
CA LEU A 387 -24.84 -38.74 -1.86
C LEU A 387 -24.98 -40.12 -1.20
N THR A 388 -25.17 -40.18 0.12
CA THR A 388 -25.43 -41.43 0.86
C THR A 388 -26.74 -42.07 0.42
N GLN A 389 -27.78 -41.26 0.19
CA GLN A 389 -29.09 -41.72 -0.29
C GLN A 389 -29.02 -42.24 -1.75
N VAL A 390 -28.24 -41.58 -2.62
CA VAL A 390 -28.01 -41.98 -4.02
C VAL A 390 -27.11 -43.23 -4.14
N ALA A 391 -26.17 -43.43 -3.22
CA ALA A 391 -25.31 -44.61 -3.19
C ALA A 391 -26.10 -45.93 -2.99
N THR A 392 -27.24 -45.87 -2.30
CA THR A 392 -28.12 -47.03 -2.02
C THR A 392 -29.42 -47.03 -2.84
N ALA A 393 -29.61 -46.04 -3.72
CA ALA A 393 -30.81 -45.90 -4.54
C ALA A 393 -30.85 -46.88 -5.73
N GLY A 394 -32.06 -47.36 -6.05
CA GLY A 394 -32.38 -48.10 -7.28
C GLY A 394 -32.52 -47.19 -8.51
N ALA A 395 -32.58 -47.79 -9.69
CA ALA A 395 -32.62 -47.10 -10.99
C ALA A 395 -33.73 -46.04 -11.10
N ASP A 396 -34.89 -46.31 -10.50
CA ASP A 396 -36.06 -45.43 -10.43
C ASP A 396 -35.74 -44.08 -9.78
N ARG A 397 -34.91 -44.08 -8.73
CA ARG A 397 -34.52 -42.88 -7.95
C ARG A 397 -33.23 -42.22 -8.44
N LEU A 398 -32.60 -42.77 -9.48
CA LEU A 398 -31.39 -42.23 -10.11
C LEU A 398 -31.67 -41.49 -11.43
N THR A 399 -32.94 -41.40 -11.83
CA THR A 399 -33.36 -40.61 -13.00
C THR A 399 -33.14 -39.11 -12.76
N GLU A 400 -32.93 -38.35 -13.83
CA GLU A 400 -32.66 -36.90 -13.75
C GLU A 400 -33.74 -36.12 -12.98
N ALA A 401 -35.01 -36.48 -13.20
CA ALA A 401 -36.15 -35.90 -12.48
C ALA A 401 -36.12 -36.24 -10.98
N ALA A 402 -35.93 -37.52 -10.63
CA ALA A 402 -35.92 -37.95 -9.23
C ALA A 402 -34.75 -37.32 -8.43
N VAL A 403 -33.57 -37.18 -9.04
CA VAL A 403 -32.43 -36.49 -8.41
C VAL A 403 -32.70 -34.99 -8.28
N GLY A 404 -33.37 -34.38 -9.26
CA GLY A 404 -33.85 -33.00 -9.17
C GLY A 404 -34.83 -32.78 -8.02
N ASP A 405 -35.81 -33.68 -7.85
CA ASP A 405 -36.79 -33.63 -6.77
C ASP A 405 -36.15 -33.85 -5.38
N LEU A 406 -35.13 -34.73 -5.27
CA LEU A 406 -34.35 -34.90 -4.04
C LEU A 406 -33.57 -33.63 -3.66
N ILE A 407 -32.89 -33.01 -4.62
CA ILE A 407 -32.16 -31.74 -4.41
C ILE A 407 -33.14 -30.63 -4.00
N LYS A 408 -34.31 -30.57 -4.64
CA LYS A 408 -35.36 -29.61 -4.30
C LYS A 408 -35.93 -29.84 -2.90
N ALA A 409 -36.25 -31.08 -2.54
CA ALA A 409 -36.81 -31.41 -1.23
C ALA A 409 -35.85 -31.07 -0.07
N GLU A 410 -34.55 -31.34 -0.23
CA GLU A 410 -33.54 -30.96 0.77
C GLU A 410 -33.32 -29.42 0.80
N GLY A 411 -33.40 -28.75 -0.36
CA GLY A 411 -33.41 -27.29 -0.45
C GLY A 411 -34.60 -26.64 0.27
N ASP A 412 -35.81 -27.15 0.04
CA ASP A 412 -37.05 -26.69 0.69
C ASP A 412 -37.01 -26.96 2.21
N TYR A 413 -36.37 -28.05 2.65
CA TYR A 413 -36.15 -28.35 4.07
C TYR A 413 -35.21 -27.34 4.74
N ILE A 414 -34.10 -26.98 4.09
CA ILE A 414 -33.14 -25.99 4.58
C ILE A 414 -33.72 -24.56 4.54
N ALA A 415 -34.52 -24.24 3.51
CA ALA A 415 -35.22 -22.97 3.42
C ALA A 415 -36.11 -22.74 4.65
N ARG A 416 -36.91 -23.75 5.04
CA ARG A 416 -37.75 -23.69 6.26
C ARG A 416 -36.95 -23.52 7.55
N MET A 417 -35.76 -24.11 7.65
CA MET A 417 -34.87 -23.88 8.81
C MET A 417 -34.33 -22.43 8.84
N THR A 418 -34.03 -21.86 7.68
CA THR A 418 -33.56 -20.47 7.54
C THR A 418 -34.69 -19.47 7.84
N GLU A 419 -35.88 -19.67 7.27
CA GLU A 419 -37.06 -18.82 7.51
C GLU A 419 -37.55 -18.83 8.96
N SER A 420 -37.35 -19.95 9.67
CA SER A 420 -37.74 -20.07 11.09
C SER A 420 -36.88 -19.20 12.03
N GLY A 421 -35.72 -18.70 11.58
CA GLY A 421 -34.79 -17.84 12.34
C GLY A 421 -34.21 -18.43 13.64
N THR A 422 -34.67 -19.62 14.07
CA THR A 422 -34.42 -20.20 15.39
C THR A 422 -34.39 -21.73 15.31
N VAL A 423 -33.22 -22.30 15.02
CA VAL A 423 -33.03 -23.76 15.04
C VAL A 423 -32.83 -24.23 16.50
N ARG A 424 -33.93 -24.57 17.18
CA ARG A 424 -33.89 -25.16 18.53
C ARG A 424 -33.57 -26.65 18.45
N VAL A 425 -32.35 -27.04 18.80
CA VAL A 425 -31.94 -28.44 18.91
C VAL A 425 -32.27 -28.96 20.32
N PRO A 426 -33.26 -29.87 20.51
CA PRO A 426 -33.75 -30.22 21.86
C PRO A 426 -32.79 -31.08 22.71
N ALA A 427 -31.65 -31.50 22.15
CA ALA A 427 -30.71 -32.42 22.80
C ALA A 427 -29.75 -31.75 23.80
N PHE A 428 -29.64 -30.41 23.78
CA PHE A 428 -28.82 -29.64 24.71
C PHE A 428 -29.73 -28.69 25.50
N GLY A 429 -29.65 -28.77 26.84
CA GLY A 429 -30.61 -28.14 27.75
C GLY A 429 -30.59 -26.60 27.74
N ASN A 430 -31.61 -25.99 28.34
CA ASN A 430 -31.89 -24.55 28.37
C ASN A 430 -30.65 -23.64 28.47
N GLY A 431 -30.16 -23.21 27.32
CA GLY A 431 -29.06 -22.27 27.15
C GLY A 431 -29.06 -21.80 25.70
N SER A 432 -29.91 -20.83 25.38
CA SER A 432 -30.05 -20.28 24.03
C SER A 432 -28.77 -19.55 23.63
N ILE A 433 -27.93 -20.20 22.82
CA ILE A 433 -26.92 -19.51 22.04
C ILE A 433 -27.66 -18.81 20.91
N ASN A 434 -27.90 -17.51 21.07
CA ASN A 434 -28.13 -16.65 19.92
C ASN A 434 -26.83 -16.66 19.13
N VAL A 435 -26.81 -17.25 17.94
CA VAL A 435 -25.67 -17.19 17.02
C VAL A 435 -25.72 -15.88 16.24
N GLU A 436 -25.78 -14.77 16.97
CA GLU A 436 -25.26 -13.51 16.49
C GLU A 436 -23.76 -13.49 16.80
N ASP A 437 -22.94 -13.10 15.84
CA ASP A 437 -21.51 -12.90 16.08
C ASP A 437 -21.34 -11.84 17.17
N ARG A 438 -20.68 -12.23 18.27
CA ARG A 438 -20.41 -11.35 19.42
C ARG A 438 -19.73 -10.05 18.97
N SER A 439 -18.88 -10.10 17.93
CA SER A 439 -18.22 -8.93 17.36
C SER A 439 -19.21 -7.91 16.77
N VAL A 440 -20.35 -8.37 16.23
CA VAL A 440 -21.41 -7.52 15.69
C VAL A 440 -22.21 -6.89 16.81
N SER A 441 -22.64 -7.69 17.79
CA SER A 441 -23.39 -7.20 18.96
C SER A 441 -22.60 -6.13 19.74
N ILE A 442 -21.30 -6.35 19.93
CA ILE A 442 -20.39 -5.39 20.58
C ILE A 442 -20.19 -4.12 19.74
N ARG A 443 -20.09 -4.24 18.41
CA ARG A 443 -20.01 -3.10 17.49
C ARG A 443 -21.31 -2.28 17.49
N GLU A 444 -22.47 -2.93 17.56
CA GLU A 444 -23.76 -2.28 17.77
C GLU A 444 -23.84 -1.60 19.15
N MET A 445 -23.33 -2.22 20.21
CA MET A 445 -23.29 -1.61 21.56
C MET A 445 -22.47 -0.31 21.59
N LEU A 446 -21.25 -0.30 21.05
CA LEU A 446 -20.45 0.94 20.96
C LEU A 446 -21.13 2.00 20.06
N THR A 447 -21.77 1.58 18.97
CA THR A 447 -22.51 2.49 18.10
C THR A 447 -23.74 3.08 18.81
N ALA A 448 -24.45 2.25 19.58
CA ALA A 448 -25.57 2.66 20.43
C ALA A 448 -25.16 3.65 21.52
N PHE A 449 -23.97 3.49 22.10
CA PHE A 449 -23.46 4.43 23.09
C PHE A 449 -23.31 5.85 22.52
N PHE A 450 -22.77 5.98 21.30
CA PHE A 450 -22.49 7.28 20.67
C PHE A 450 -23.67 7.87 19.87
N ASP A 451 -24.60 7.05 19.38
CA ASP A 451 -25.76 7.51 18.60
C ASP A 451 -27.05 7.55 19.44
N PRO A 452 -27.58 8.76 19.77
CA PRO A 452 -28.82 8.91 20.52
C PRO A 452 -30.07 8.43 19.79
N THR A 453 -29.99 8.20 18.47
CA THR A 453 -31.11 7.70 17.66
C THR A 453 -31.18 6.17 17.59
N HIS A 454 -30.15 5.47 18.07
CA HIS A 454 -30.07 4.02 17.98
C HIS A 454 -31.09 3.31 18.88
N LYS A 455 -31.67 2.20 18.39
CA LYS A 455 -32.69 1.38 19.10
C LYS A 455 -32.27 1.03 20.54
N GLU A 456 -31.00 0.64 20.73
CA GLU A 456 -30.43 0.24 22.03
C GLU A 456 -29.82 1.40 22.84
N HIS A 457 -29.87 2.65 22.37
CA HIS A 457 -29.20 3.78 23.06
C HIS A 457 -29.66 3.93 24.53
N ARG A 458 -30.93 3.61 24.81
CA ARG A 458 -31.48 3.64 26.18
C ARG A 458 -30.81 2.63 27.11
N ASN A 459 -30.38 1.49 26.57
CA ASN A 459 -29.81 0.37 27.30
C ASN A 459 -28.29 0.51 27.49
N VAL A 460 -27.61 1.24 26.60
CA VAL A 460 -26.14 1.43 26.64
C VAL A 460 -25.79 2.84 27.14
N GLN A 461 -25.84 3.03 28.46
CA GLN A 461 -25.57 4.35 29.07
C GLN A 461 -24.14 4.58 29.55
N SER A 462 -23.37 3.53 29.84
CA SER A 462 -22.04 3.63 30.45
C SER A 462 -20.93 3.20 29.49
N LEU A 463 -19.91 4.04 29.29
CA LEU A 463 -18.71 3.61 28.55
C LEU A 463 -17.88 2.66 29.40
N ARG A 464 -17.89 2.84 30.73
CA ARG A 464 -17.25 1.90 31.66
C ARG A 464 -17.82 0.49 31.56
N GLU A 465 -19.14 0.34 31.45
CA GLU A 465 -19.75 -0.98 31.25
C GLU A 465 -19.36 -1.58 29.88
N CYS A 466 -19.34 -0.77 28.82
CA CYS A 466 -18.84 -1.20 27.51
C CYS A 466 -17.39 -1.69 27.58
N TYR A 467 -16.50 -0.94 28.25
CA TYR A 467 -15.11 -1.31 28.47
C TYR A 467 -14.98 -2.66 29.18
N ILE A 468 -15.74 -2.87 30.26
CA ILE A 468 -15.72 -4.12 31.04
C ILE A 468 -16.30 -5.29 30.23
N GLU A 469 -17.35 -5.06 29.45
CA GLU A 469 -18.00 -6.09 28.63
C GLU A 469 -17.10 -6.57 27.47
N ILE A 470 -16.22 -5.69 26.98
CA ILE A 470 -15.32 -5.94 25.85
C ILE A 470 -13.96 -6.48 26.33
N THR A 471 -13.33 -5.85 27.33
CA THR A 471 -11.97 -6.20 27.79
C THR A 471 -11.95 -7.23 28.92
N GLY A 472 -13.04 -7.36 29.69
CA GLY A 472 -13.07 -8.14 30.93
C GLY A 472 -12.43 -7.46 32.15
N ASP A 473 -11.69 -6.35 31.99
CA ASP A 473 -11.03 -5.66 33.11
C ASP A 473 -12.04 -4.83 33.93
N ARG A 474 -12.62 -5.48 34.94
CA ARG A 474 -13.55 -4.87 35.91
C ARG A 474 -12.98 -3.69 36.71
N ARG A 475 -11.66 -3.56 36.78
CA ARG A 475 -10.97 -2.51 37.57
C ARG A 475 -10.62 -1.27 36.74
N VAL A 476 -10.75 -1.33 35.40
CA VAL A 476 -10.41 -0.24 34.47
C VAL A 476 -8.98 0.23 34.72
N THR A 477 -8.05 -0.72 34.66
CA THR A 477 -6.60 -0.52 34.86
C THR A 477 -5.88 -0.15 33.57
N GLY A 478 -6.49 -0.41 32.40
CA GLY A 478 -5.83 -0.24 31.09
C GLY A 478 -4.76 -1.27 30.78
N GLN A 479 -4.55 -2.27 31.65
CA GLN A 479 -3.40 -3.19 31.58
C GLN A 479 -3.83 -4.54 31.02
N ILE A 480 -3.18 -4.98 29.93
CA ILE A 480 -3.50 -6.23 29.23
C ILE A 480 -3.44 -7.49 30.10
N ARG A 481 -2.70 -7.46 31.23
CA ARG A 481 -2.63 -8.55 32.21
C ARG A 481 -3.89 -8.72 33.07
N ASP A 482 -4.71 -7.66 33.17
CA ASP A 482 -5.98 -7.64 33.90
C ASP A 482 -7.19 -7.83 32.95
N CYS A 483 -6.95 -7.86 31.63
CA CYS A 483 -7.95 -8.15 30.60
C CYS A 483 -8.12 -9.66 30.35
N ASP A 484 -9.33 -10.06 29.95
CA ASP A 484 -9.61 -11.39 29.40
C ASP A 484 -9.38 -11.40 27.90
N LEU A 485 -8.18 -11.85 27.49
CA LEU A 485 -7.78 -11.94 26.08
C LEU A 485 -8.71 -12.81 25.23
N GLY A 486 -9.35 -13.84 25.80
CA GLY A 486 -10.27 -14.70 25.05
C GLY A 486 -11.57 -13.98 24.73
N ARG A 487 -12.15 -13.35 25.77
CA ARG A 487 -13.35 -12.50 25.63
C ARG A 487 -13.11 -11.31 24.71
N MET A 488 -11.95 -10.65 24.82
CA MET A 488 -11.62 -9.48 24.01
C MET A 488 -11.45 -9.83 22.53
N ALA A 489 -10.83 -10.97 22.23
CA ALA A 489 -10.73 -11.52 20.89
C ALA A 489 -12.11 -11.76 20.26
N GLU A 490 -12.98 -12.49 20.97
CA GLU A 490 -14.35 -12.80 20.54
C GLU A 490 -15.21 -11.53 20.39
N SER A 491 -15.08 -10.57 21.32
CA SER A 491 -15.84 -9.32 21.34
C SER A 491 -15.46 -8.36 20.20
N LEU A 492 -14.25 -8.47 19.66
CA LEU A 492 -13.74 -7.57 18.61
C LEU A 492 -13.54 -8.28 17.26
N GLY A 493 -13.79 -9.59 17.18
CA GLY A 493 -13.66 -10.38 15.95
C GLY A 493 -12.20 -10.61 15.52
N VAL A 494 -11.25 -10.51 16.45
CA VAL A 494 -9.80 -10.69 16.19
C VAL A 494 -9.32 -12.03 16.73
N MET A 495 -8.19 -12.53 16.22
CA MET A 495 -7.54 -13.71 16.81
C MET A 495 -6.98 -13.37 18.20
N ARG A 496 -7.00 -14.34 19.11
CA ARG A 496 -6.52 -14.15 20.50
C ARG A 496 -5.05 -13.78 20.56
N GLU A 497 -4.28 -14.30 19.62
CA GLU A 497 -2.86 -14.04 19.41
C GLU A 497 -2.59 -12.62 18.88
N SER A 498 -3.61 -11.93 18.36
CA SER A 498 -3.54 -10.57 17.84
C SER A 498 -4.05 -9.50 18.82
N VAL A 499 -4.49 -9.88 20.02
CA VAL A 499 -4.93 -8.92 21.04
C VAL A 499 -3.71 -8.23 21.66
N THR A 500 -3.64 -6.92 21.49
CA THR A 500 -2.60 -6.02 22.01
C THR A 500 -3.21 -4.98 22.96
N SER A 501 -2.40 -4.10 23.52
CA SER A 501 -2.89 -2.95 24.29
C SER A 501 -3.72 -1.97 23.45
N SER A 502 -3.50 -1.93 22.12
CA SER A 502 -4.22 -1.01 21.22
C SER A 502 -5.58 -1.54 20.76
N THR A 503 -5.84 -2.85 20.85
CA THR A 503 -7.05 -3.44 20.26
C THR A 503 -8.35 -2.85 20.81
N TRP A 504 -8.36 -2.39 22.06
CA TRP A 504 -9.46 -1.58 22.62
C TRP A 504 -9.50 -0.17 22.00
N SER A 505 -8.34 0.49 21.96
CA SER A 505 -8.17 1.86 21.45
C SER A 505 -8.66 1.99 20.01
N ASP A 506 -8.28 1.02 19.16
CA ASP A 506 -8.64 0.91 17.75
C ASP A 506 -10.17 0.73 17.60
N ALA A 507 -10.76 -0.21 18.32
CA ALA A 507 -12.21 -0.48 18.27
C ALA A 507 -13.07 0.69 18.77
N LEU A 508 -12.60 1.41 19.80
CA LEU A 508 -13.25 2.62 20.30
C LEU A 508 -13.11 3.76 19.27
N GLY A 509 -11.92 3.95 18.70
CA GLY A 509 -11.66 4.90 17.63
C GLY A 509 -12.55 4.70 16.43
N ASP A 510 -12.66 3.47 15.92
CA ASP A 510 -13.57 3.08 14.84
C ASP A 510 -15.04 3.48 15.11
N SER A 511 -15.50 3.34 16.35
CA SER A 511 -16.87 3.70 16.74
C SER A 511 -17.10 5.22 16.76
N ILE A 512 -16.09 5.98 17.22
CA ILE A 512 -16.10 7.45 17.20
C ILE A 512 -16.01 7.97 15.76
N THR A 513 -15.15 7.38 14.91
CA THR A 513 -15.02 7.71 13.48
C THR A 513 -16.36 7.57 12.77
N ARG A 514 -17.03 6.40 12.91
CA ARG A 514 -18.36 6.19 12.31
C ARG A 514 -19.38 7.22 12.78
N ARG A 515 -19.40 7.56 14.08
CA ARG A 515 -20.31 8.59 14.59
C ARG A 515 -19.98 9.97 14.04
N MET A 516 -18.70 10.34 14.01
CA MET A 516 -18.21 11.62 13.48
C MET A 516 -18.61 11.78 12.00
N GLN A 517 -18.41 10.75 11.17
CA GLN A 517 -18.82 10.75 9.76
C GLN A 517 -20.35 10.88 9.61
N ALA A 518 -21.13 10.16 10.42
CA ALA A 518 -22.59 10.26 10.41
C ALA A 518 -23.10 11.67 10.83
N VAL A 519 -22.45 12.32 11.80
CA VAL A 519 -22.76 13.71 12.16
C VAL A 519 -22.31 14.68 11.06
N TYR A 520 -21.10 14.51 10.53
CA TYR A 520 -20.53 15.36 9.49
C TYR A 520 -21.41 15.37 8.22
N THR A 521 -21.85 14.21 7.76
CA THR A 521 -22.79 14.08 6.64
C THR A 521 -24.18 14.62 6.96
N GLY A 522 -24.65 14.48 8.21
CA GLY A 522 -25.94 15.02 8.67
C GLY A 522 -26.01 16.55 8.80
N LEU A 523 -24.87 17.25 8.91
CA LEU A 523 -24.80 18.72 9.05
C LEU A 523 -25.04 19.46 7.71
N THR A 524 -26.17 19.22 7.05
CA THR A 524 -26.46 19.70 5.68
C THR A 524 -26.48 21.22 5.52
N ASN A 525 -26.81 21.97 6.57
CA ASN A 525 -26.76 23.44 6.56
C ASN A 525 -25.36 23.98 6.22
N LEU A 526 -24.31 23.25 6.63
CA LEU A 526 -22.92 23.59 6.36
C LEU A 526 -22.40 23.02 5.02
N ASP A 527 -23.26 22.42 4.19
CA ASP A 527 -22.94 22.06 2.80
C ASP A 527 -23.33 23.15 1.78
N ALA A 528 -23.85 24.30 2.22
CA ALA A 528 -24.27 25.39 1.34
C ALA A 528 -23.14 25.89 0.40
N TRP A 529 -21.87 25.71 0.79
CA TRP A 529 -20.71 26.00 -0.05
C TRP A 529 -20.71 25.23 -1.38
N ARG A 530 -21.35 24.04 -1.44
CA ARG A 530 -21.52 23.23 -2.67
C ARG A 530 -22.42 23.90 -3.71
N ARG A 531 -23.15 24.97 -3.35
CA ARG A 531 -23.93 25.81 -4.29
C ARG A 531 -23.07 26.84 -5.04
N VAL A 532 -21.86 27.12 -4.57
CA VAL A 532 -20.99 28.18 -5.11
C VAL A 532 -19.61 27.71 -5.58
N ALA A 533 -19.24 26.47 -5.29
CA ALA A 533 -17.97 25.86 -5.69
C ALA A 533 -18.17 24.48 -6.32
N THR A 534 -17.29 24.12 -7.27
CA THR A 534 -17.18 22.75 -7.80
C THR A 534 -16.18 21.94 -6.99
N THR A 535 -16.31 20.61 -6.98
CA THR A 535 -15.34 19.71 -6.32
C THR A 535 -14.55 18.87 -7.33
N ALA A 536 -13.30 18.56 -7.01
CA ALA A 536 -12.43 17.72 -7.83
C ALA A 536 -11.53 16.80 -6.98
N PRO A 537 -11.29 15.54 -7.40
CA PRO A 537 -10.33 14.66 -6.75
C PRO A 537 -8.88 15.02 -7.16
N ILE A 538 -8.00 15.20 -6.18
CA ILE A 538 -6.58 15.55 -6.36
C ILE A 538 -5.70 14.37 -5.92
N LYS A 539 -4.69 14.01 -6.71
CA LYS A 539 -3.86 12.79 -6.47
C LYS A 539 -2.64 12.99 -5.58
N ASP A 540 -2.16 14.22 -5.43
CA ASP A 540 -0.94 14.51 -4.66
C ASP A 540 -0.93 15.92 -4.06
N PHE A 541 0.09 16.21 -3.25
CA PHE A 541 0.31 17.51 -2.62
C PHE A 541 1.01 18.53 -3.53
N ARG A 542 1.28 18.19 -4.80
CA ARG A 542 1.96 19.13 -5.71
C ARG A 542 1.00 20.22 -6.14
N THR A 543 1.57 21.34 -6.57
CA THR A 543 0.80 22.44 -7.17
C THR A 543 0.07 21.93 -8.41
N GLN A 544 -1.25 21.94 -8.32
CA GLN A 544 -2.18 21.65 -9.40
C GLN A 544 -2.32 22.88 -10.26
N GLU A 545 -2.21 22.71 -11.58
CA GLU A 545 -2.53 23.76 -12.54
C GLU A 545 -3.94 23.56 -13.10
N ARG A 546 -4.70 24.65 -13.22
CA ARG A 546 -5.99 24.74 -13.90
C ARG A 546 -5.81 25.72 -15.04
N ILE A 547 -5.37 25.18 -16.18
CA ILE A 547 -5.20 25.92 -17.42
C ILE A 547 -6.54 25.95 -18.12
N ARG A 548 -6.96 27.14 -18.56
CA ARG A 548 -8.08 27.29 -19.48
C ARG A 548 -7.57 27.77 -20.83
N ILE A 549 -7.84 26.96 -21.86
CA ILE A 549 -7.78 27.42 -23.24
C ILE A 549 -8.94 28.41 -23.44
N GLY A 550 -8.63 29.63 -23.87
CA GLY A 550 -9.63 30.67 -24.07
C GLY A 550 -10.68 30.34 -25.15
N GLY A 551 -11.64 31.25 -25.35
CA GLY A 551 -12.70 31.08 -26.36
C GLY A 551 -12.33 31.69 -27.71
N TYR A 552 -12.56 30.96 -28.80
CA TYR A 552 -12.45 31.51 -30.15
C TYR A 552 -13.45 32.68 -30.39
N GLY A 553 -13.07 33.57 -31.30
CA GLY A 553 -13.94 34.63 -31.81
C GLY A 553 -15.11 34.11 -32.66
N ASN A 554 -15.85 35.03 -33.27
CA ASN A 554 -16.78 34.68 -34.35
C ASN A 554 -15.99 34.04 -35.51
N LEU A 555 -16.53 32.98 -36.12
CA LEU A 555 -16.00 32.48 -37.38
C LEU A 555 -16.12 33.57 -38.46
N PRO A 556 -15.04 33.89 -39.19
CA PRO A 556 -15.10 34.87 -40.28
C PRO A 556 -15.95 34.33 -41.43
N ALA A 557 -16.68 35.22 -42.11
CA ALA A 557 -17.40 34.85 -43.31
C ALA A 557 -16.40 34.54 -44.45
N VAL A 558 -16.45 33.32 -44.97
CA VAL A 558 -15.61 32.89 -46.11
C VAL A 558 -16.38 33.16 -47.40
N ALA A 559 -15.82 34.01 -48.27
CA ALA A 559 -16.40 34.27 -49.58
C ALA A 559 -16.28 33.02 -50.48
N GLN A 560 -17.22 32.84 -51.41
CA GLN A 560 -17.22 31.70 -52.33
C GLN A 560 -15.92 31.67 -53.15
N GLY A 561 -15.15 30.58 -53.02
CA GLY A 561 -13.85 30.41 -53.68
C GLY A 561 -12.64 31.00 -52.94
N ALA A 562 -12.81 31.64 -51.77
CA ALA A 562 -11.72 32.15 -50.96
C ALA A 562 -11.12 31.08 -50.02
N PRO A 563 -9.82 31.15 -49.68
CA PRO A 563 -9.22 30.28 -48.67
C PRO A 563 -9.68 30.68 -47.25
N TYR A 564 -9.89 29.66 -46.40
CA TYR A 564 -10.14 29.85 -44.98
C TYR A 564 -8.94 30.53 -44.32
N GLN A 565 -9.18 31.61 -43.59
CA GLN A 565 -8.14 32.29 -42.81
C GLN A 565 -7.86 31.51 -41.50
N PRO A 566 -6.61 31.45 -41.04
CA PRO A 566 -6.29 30.82 -39.76
C PRO A 566 -7.00 31.60 -38.63
N LEU A 567 -7.67 30.85 -37.74
CA LEU A 567 -8.23 31.43 -36.52
C LEU A 567 -7.10 31.78 -35.56
N GLY A 568 -7.18 32.95 -34.92
CA GLY A 568 -6.29 33.27 -33.81
C GLY A 568 -6.57 32.34 -32.64
N SER A 569 -5.56 31.55 -32.24
CA SER A 569 -5.63 30.75 -31.01
C SER A 569 -5.81 31.67 -29.81
N PRO A 570 -6.77 31.39 -28.91
CA PRO A 570 -6.90 32.10 -27.65
C PRO A 570 -5.64 31.94 -26.79
N GLY A 571 -5.36 32.91 -25.92
CA GLY A 571 -4.32 32.79 -24.90
C GLY A 571 -4.71 31.80 -23.80
N ASP A 572 -3.69 31.24 -23.14
CA ASP A 572 -3.82 30.31 -22.03
C ASP A 572 -3.46 31.02 -20.72
N ASP A 573 -4.45 31.20 -19.85
CA ASP A 573 -4.25 31.64 -18.46
C ASP A 573 -4.29 30.40 -17.53
N LYS A 574 -3.59 30.48 -16.39
CA LYS A 574 -3.51 29.37 -15.42
C LYS A 574 -3.78 29.81 -13.99
N ALA A 575 -4.77 29.19 -13.36
CA ALA A 575 -4.94 29.23 -11.91
C ALA A 575 -4.16 28.06 -11.27
N THR A 576 -3.62 28.24 -10.06
CA THR A 576 -2.83 27.20 -9.38
C THR A 576 -3.19 27.09 -7.90
N PHE A 577 -3.14 25.87 -7.36
CA PHE A 577 -3.28 25.62 -5.92
C PHE A 577 -2.63 24.31 -5.49
N ALA A 578 -2.38 24.15 -4.20
CA ALA A 578 -1.98 22.88 -3.60
C ALA A 578 -2.96 22.51 -2.49
N VAL A 579 -3.15 21.21 -2.25
CA VAL A 579 -3.95 20.73 -1.11
C VAL A 579 -3.15 20.84 0.18
N SER A 580 -3.83 21.20 1.27
CA SER A 580 -3.21 21.41 2.60
C SER A 580 -3.87 20.53 3.65
N LYS A 581 -3.11 20.15 4.68
CA LYS A 581 -3.58 19.32 5.79
C LYS A 581 -4.13 20.22 6.88
N ARG A 582 -5.38 20.02 7.29
CA ARG A 582 -6.00 20.66 8.47
C ARG A 582 -6.39 19.56 9.46
N GLY A 583 -6.28 19.83 10.75
CA GLY A 583 -6.51 18.82 11.78
C GLY A 583 -5.91 19.18 13.13
N GLY A 584 -6.15 18.32 14.12
CA GLY A 584 -5.73 18.49 15.51
C GLY A 584 -5.79 17.17 16.28
N THR A 585 -5.50 17.22 17.57
CA THR A 585 -5.54 16.05 18.46
C THR A 585 -6.42 16.31 19.68
N GLU A 586 -7.19 15.30 20.09
CA GLU A 586 -8.07 15.32 21.27
C GLU A 586 -7.79 14.10 22.14
N ASP A 587 -7.74 14.27 23.46
CA ASP A 587 -7.34 13.21 24.42
C ASP A 587 -8.54 12.71 25.24
N VAL A 588 -8.75 11.39 25.27
CA VAL A 588 -9.65 10.72 26.23
C VAL A 588 -8.79 10.06 27.31
N THR A 589 -8.92 10.52 28.56
CA THR A 589 -8.16 9.96 29.68
C THR A 589 -8.87 8.78 30.36
N LEU A 590 -8.10 7.96 31.07
CA LEU A 590 -8.60 6.83 31.85
C LEU A 590 -9.52 7.30 32.98
N GLU A 591 -9.30 8.49 33.54
CA GLU A 591 -10.23 9.11 34.50
C GLU A 591 -11.59 9.36 33.87
N ALA A 592 -11.67 9.90 32.65
CA ALA A 592 -12.95 10.14 31.97
C ALA A 592 -13.73 8.84 31.72
N ILE A 593 -13.03 7.75 31.38
CA ILE A 593 -13.63 6.40 31.24
C ILE A 593 -14.07 5.85 32.61
N LYS A 594 -13.29 6.07 33.67
CA LYS A 594 -13.51 5.50 35.01
C LYS A 594 -14.58 6.24 35.82
N ASN A 595 -14.64 7.56 35.67
CA ASN A 595 -15.68 8.43 36.22
C ASN A 595 -16.98 8.34 35.41
N ASP A 596 -16.91 7.77 34.20
CA ASP A 596 -18.02 7.63 33.25
C ASP A 596 -18.59 9.01 32.87
N ASP A 597 -17.72 9.89 32.39
CA ASP A 597 -18.03 11.25 31.91
C ASP A 597 -18.75 11.22 30.55
N VAL A 598 -19.85 10.46 30.49
CA VAL A 598 -20.62 10.07 29.30
C VAL A 598 -21.02 11.28 28.43
N GLN A 599 -21.34 12.43 29.04
CA GLN A 599 -21.70 13.63 28.28
C GLN A 599 -20.52 14.26 27.55
N ALA A 600 -19.31 14.23 28.12
CA ALA A 600 -18.12 14.74 27.43
C ALA A 600 -17.76 13.79 26.28
N LEU A 601 -17.68 12.49 26.58
CA LEU A 601 -17.34 11.45 25.62
C LEU A 601 -18.29 11.41 24.41
N ARG A 602 -19.61 11.50 24.64
CA ARG A 602 -20.61 11.56 23.55
C ARG A 602 -20.56 12.85 22.72
N ARG A 603 -20.01 13.94 23.24
CA ARG A 603 -19.84 15.21 22.49
C ARG A 603 -18.64 15.18 21.56
N ILE A 604 -17.54 14.51 21.91
CA ILE A 604 -16.30 14.47 21.10
C ILE A 604 -16.56 14.21 19.60
N PRO A 605 -17.27 13.15 19.16
CA PRO A 605 -17.52 12.93 17.73
C PRO A 605 -18.36 14.04 17.08
N THR A 606 -19.23 14.69 17.85
CA THR A 606 -20.16 15.73 17.35
C THR A 606 -19.43 17.07 17.18
N GLU A 607 -18.64 17.48 18.17
CA GLU A 607 -17.85 18.71 18.12
C GLU A 607 -16.71 18.61 17.10
N LEU A 608 -16.04 17.44 16.99
CA LEU A 608 -15.02 17.20 15.97
C LEU A 608 -15.60 17.28 14.54
N ALA A 609 -16.78 16.70 14.30
CA ALA A 609 -17.48 16.81 13.02
C ALA A 609 -17.88 18.25 12.70
N LEU A 610 -18.41 18.98 13.69
CA LEU A 610 -18.82 20.37 13.55
C LEU A 610 -17.63 21.31 13.28
N ALA A 611 -16.54 21.16 14.03
CA ALA A 611 -15.30 21.92 13.83
C ALA A 611 -14.70 21.64 12.44
N ALA A 612 -14.62 20.38 12.01
CA ALA A 612 -14.12 20.02 10.69
C ALA A 612 -14.95 20.62 9.55
N LYS A 613 -16.28 20.65 9.71
CA LYS A 613 -17.20 21.19 8.69
C LYS A 613 -17.26 22.71 8.66
N ASN A 614 -17.25 23.37 9.83
CA ASN A 614 -17.10 24.83 9.91
C ASN A 614 -15.78 25.28 9.27
N THR A 615 -14.66 24.59 9.53
CA THR A 615 -13.36 24.92 8.92
C THR A 615 -13.42 24.85 7.38
N LEU A 616 -14.12 23.86 6.81
CA LEU A 616 -14.31 23.75 5.35
C LEU A 616 -15.26 24.85 4.81
N TYR A 617 -16.36 25.09 5.52
CA TYR A 617 -17.36 26.11 5.18
C TYR A 617 -16.72 27.50 5.15
N GLU A 618 -16.03 27.90 6.23
CA GLU A 618 -15.28 29.16 6.33
C GLU A 618 -14.20 29.25 5.25
N PHE A 619 -13.43 28.18 5.01
CA PHE A 619 -12.42 28.16 3.94
C PHE A 619 -12.99 28.48 2.55
N VAL A 620 -14.17 27.95 2.21
CA VAL A 620 -14.80 28.21 0.90
C VAL A 620 -15.40 29.61 0.84
N PHE A 621 -16.11 30.04 1.88
CA PHE A 621 -16.74 31.36 1.89
C PHE A 621 -15.73 32.52 2.06
N ASP A 622 -14.54 32.27 2.60
CA ASP A 622 -13.49 33.26 2.74
C ASP A 622 -12.90 33.73 1.40
N PHE A 623 -12.97 32.93 0.32
CA PHE A 623 -12.62 33.42 -1.01
C PHE A 623 -13.48 34.62 -1.43
N PHE A 624 -14.78 34.60 -1.10
CA PHE A 624 -15.71 35.69 -1.40
C PHE A 624 -15.64 36.83 -0.37
N ARG A 625 -15.38 36.52 0.90
CA ARG A 625 -15.29 37.52 1.99
C ARG A 625 -13.99 38.32 1.94
N VAL A 626 -12.84 37.64 1.98
CA VAL A 626 -11.51 38.23 2.20
C VAL A 626 -11.00 38.99 0.98
N ASN A 627 -11.51 38.69 -0.22
CA ASN A 627 -11.09 39.30 -1.48
C ASN A 627 -9.59 39.15 -1.77
N GLY A 628 -9.09 37.91 -1.69
CA GLY A 628 -7.68 37.57 -1.94
C GLY A 628 -7.25 37.78 -3.41
N LEU A 629 -5.92 37.79 -3.63
CA LEU A 629 -5.35 37.85 -4.98
C LEU A 629 -5.60 36.56 -5.75
N ILE A 630 -5.91 36.68 -7.04
CA ILE A 630 -6.13 35.58 -7.98
C ILE A 630 -4.98 35.47 -9.00
N TYR A 631 -5.14 34.60 -9.99
CA TYR A 631 -4.10 34.22 -10.96
C TYR A 631 -3.54 35.39 -11.79
N ASP A 632 -4.29 36.47 -11.97
CA ASP A 632 -3.89 37.66 -12.74
C ASP A 632 -3.17 38.73 -11.89
N THR A 633 -2.84 38.40 -10.64
CA THR A 633 -2.23 39.26 -9.61
C THR A 633 -3.12 40.37 -9.03
N LYS A 634 -4.41 40.43 -9.39
CA LYS A 634 -5.38 41.35 -8.80
C LYS A 634 -6.25 40.63 -7.78
N ALA A 635 -6.98 41.40 -6.97
CA ALA A 635 -7.98 40.84 -6.06
C ALA A 635 -9.17 40.27 -6.85
N LEU A 636 -9.83 39.22 -6.34
CA LEU A 636 -11.02 38.61 -6.97
C LEU A 636 -12.03 39.68 -7.42
N TYR A 637 -12.34 40.61 -6.53
CA TYR A 637 -13.15 41.79 -6.78
C TYR A 637 -12.27 43.02 -6.94
N HIS A 638 -12.26 43.57 -8.15
CA HIS A 638 -11.43 44.71 -8.52
C HIS A 638 -12.14 45.57 -9.58
N ALA A 639 -11.80 46.87 -9.63
CA ALA A 639 -12.39 47.80 -10.60
C ALA A 639 -12.18 47.34 -12.05
N ASP A 640 -10.97 46.85 -12.38
CA ASP A 640 -10.62 46.33 -13.72
C ASP A 640 -11.45 45.10 -14.12
N HIS A 641 -11.89 44.30 -13.14
CA HIS A 641 -12.75 43.14 -13.38
C HIS A 641 -14.22 43.56 -13.59
N ASN A 642 -14.56 44.83 -13.34
CA ASN A 642 -15.91 45.37 -13.40
C ASN A 642 -16.92 44.59 -12.52
N ASN A 643 -16.45 44.07 -11.39
CA ASN A 643 -17.21 43.19 -10.49
C ASN A 643 -17.25 43.68 -9.01
N LEU A 644 -16.68 44.86 -8.74
CA LEU A 644 -16.68 45.50 -7.43
C LEU A 644 -17.62 46.73 -7.43
N PHE A 645 -18.49 46.79 -6.43
CA PHE A 645 -19.53 47.81 -6.24
C PHE A 645 -19.49 48.36 -4.81
N THR A 646 -20.27 49.41 -4.54
CA THR A 646 -20.33 50.06 -3.21
C THR A 646 -21.76 50.38 -2.76
N GLY A 647 -22.79 49.90 -3.46
CA GLY A 647 -24.19 50.15 -3.12
C GLY A 647 -24.74 49.15 -2.10
N ALA A 648 -25.60 49.64 -1.21
CA ALA A 648 -26.36 48.79 -0.30
C ALA A 648 -27.36 47.89 -1.05
N LEU A 649 -27.66 46.74 -0.46
CA LEU A 649 -28.53 45.73 -1.07
C LEU A 649 -29.93 46.30 -1.35
N THR A 650 -30.23 46.51 -2.63
CA THR A 650 -31.51 47.02 -3.13
C THR A 650 -31.86 46.39 -4.48
N ALA A 651 -33.11 46.53 -4.92
CA ALA A 651 -33.56 46.05 -6.23
C ALA A 651 -32.78 46.68 -7.40
N ALA A 652 -32.40 47.95 -7.27
CA ALA A 652 -31.63 48.66 -8.27
C ALA A 652 -30.18 48.17 -8.32
N GLU A 653 -29.53 48.02 -7.15
CA GLU A 653 -28.13 47.58 -7.08
C GLU A 653 -27.98 46.12 -7.52
N PHE A 654 -28.85 45.21 -7.08
CA PHE A 654 -28.87 43.83 -7.57
C PHE A 654 -29.05 43.75 -9.10
N ALA A 655 -29.88 44.61 -9.68
CA ALA A 655 -30.04 44.69 -11.13
C ALA A 655 -28.76 45.21 -11.83
N ALA A 656 -28.00 46.11 -11.21
CA ALA A 656 -26.71 46.58 -11.71
C ALA A 656 -25.64 45.48 -11.67
N HIS A 657 -25.51 44.76 -10.54
CA HIS A 657 -24.63 43.59 -10.38
C HIS A 657 -24.91 42.52 -11.45
N ARG A 658 -26.19 42.12 -11.60
CA ARG A 658 -26.61 41.18 -12.65
C ARG A 658 -26.25 41.71 -14.05
N LEU A 659 -26.45 42.99 -14.32
CA LEU A 659 -26.13 43.57 -15.62
C LEU A 659 -24.63 43.55 -15.90
N ALA A 660 -23.78 43.69 -14.88
CA ALA A 660 -22.33 43.56 -15.01
C ALA A 660 -21.94 42.11 -15.35
N MET A 661 -22.43 41.10 -14.61
CA MET A 661 -22.21 39.68 -14.93
C MET A 661 -22.63 39.34 -16.38
N LEU A 662 -23.80 39.81 -16.82
CA LEU A 662 -24.27 39.62 -18.20
C LEU A 662 -23.40 40.32 -19.25
N LYS A 663 -22.73 41.41 -18.89
CA LYS A 663 -21.83 42.17 -19.79
C LYS A 663 -20.43 41.57 -19.88
N GLN A 664 -20.01 40.73 -18.92
CA GLN A 664 -18.69 40.10 -18.93
C GLN A 664 -18.42 39.36 -20.24
N THR A 665 -17.20 39.49 -20.76
CA THR A 665 -16.80 38.87 -22.02
C THR A 665 -15.92 37.65 -21.79
N ARG A 666 -16.15 36.62 -22.62
CA ARG A 666 -15.34 35.40 -22.63
C ARG A 666 -13.89 35.72 -23.00
N ALA A 667 -12.89 35.21 -22.27
CA ALA A 667 -11.50 35.46 -22.67
C ALA A 667 -11.23 35.02 -24.12
N GLY A 668 -10.47 35.81 -24.88
CA GLY A 668 -10.21 35.61 -26.31
C GLY A 668 -11.34 36.05 -27.27
N SER A 669 -12.52 36.42 -26.76
CA SER A 669 -13.71 36.67 -27.60
C SER A 669 -14.54 37.83 -27.05
N ALA A 670 -14.81 38.86 -27.86
CA ALA A 670 -15.66 40.00 -27.48
C ALA A 670 -17.16 39.64 -27.31
N LYS A 671 -17.47 38.37 -27.06
CA LYS A 671 -18.80 37.82 -26.81
C LYS A 671 -19.12 37.87 -25.33
N ARG A 672 -20.29 38.42 -25.02
CA ARG A 672 -20.87 38.39 -23.67
C ARG A 672 -21.12 36.94 -23.25
N LEU A 673 -20.80 36.63 -22.00
CA LEU A 673 -21.09 35.33 -21.38
C LEU A 673 -22.60 35.13 -21.18
N ALA A 674 -23.35 36.22 -20.96
CA ALA A 674 -24.79 36.21 -20.70
C ALA A 674 -25.22 35.34 -19.49
N THR A 675 -24.29 35.06 -18.57
CA THR A 675 -24.53 34.42 -17.29
C THR A 675 -25.03 35.43 -16.27
N GLY A 676 -26.12 35.12 -15.57
CA GLY A 676 -26.63 35.90 -14.44
C GLY A 676 -26.26 35.28 -13.08
N PRO A 677 -26.56 35.97 -11.97
CA PRO A 677 -26.40 35.39 -10.64
C PRO A 677 -27.45 34.29 -10.40
N ALA A 678 -27.01 33.17 -9.85
CA ALA A 678 -27.86 32.07 -9.40
C ALA A 678 -28.05 32.07 -7.88
N ALA A 679 -27.03 32.53 -7.13
CA ALA A 679 -27.08 32.70 -5.69
C ALA A 679 -26.68 34.14 -5.29
N ILE A 680 -27.15 34.55 -4.11
CA ILE A 680 -26.68 35.75 -3.39
C ILE A 680 -26.20 35.32 -2.00
N LEU A 681 -24.98 35.71 -1.65
CA LEU A 681 -24.37 35.48 -0.35
C LEU A 681 -24.51 36.74 0.49
N VAL A 682 -25.05 36.58 1.70
CA VAL A 682 -25.36 37.68 2.62
C VAL A 682 -25.05 37.30 4.07
N PRO A 683 -24.70 38.26 4.95
CA PRO A 683 -24.71 38.07 6.39
C PRO A 683 -26.14 37.86 6.90
N PHE A 684 -26.31 37.38 8.13
CA PHE A 684 -27.65 37.15 8.71
C PHE A 684 -28.48 38.43 8.81
N GLU A 685 -27.84 39.57 9.06
CA GLU A 685 -28.44 40.90 9.17
C GLU A 685 -29.12 41.36 7.86
N LEU A 686 -28.62 40.89 6.71
CA LEU A 686 -29.20 41.19 5.40
C LEU A 686 -30.16 40.09 4.90
N GLN A 687 -30.32 38.98 5.60
CA GLN A 687 -31.09 37.82 5.12
C GLN A 687 -32.57 38.16 4.86
N GLU A 688 -33.22 38.88 5.77
CA GLU A 688 -34.62 39.32 5.60
C GLU A 688 -34.76 40.28 4.41
N THR A 689 -33.86 41.28 4.32
CA THR A 689 -33.81 42.24 3.19
C THR A 689 -33.59 41.54 1.85
N ALA A 690 -32.73 40.52 1.80
CA ALA A 690 -32.48 39.72 0.61
C ALA A 690 -33.68 38.84 0.22
N TYR A 691 -34.39 38.26 1.20
CA TYR A 691 -35.55 37.41 0.96
C TYR A 691 -36.74 38.21 0.40
N ASP A 692 -37.11 39.30 1.08
CA ASP A 692 -38.24 40.17 0.70
C ASP A 692 -38.05 40.83 -0.68
N LEU A 693 -36.80 40.95 -1.14
CA LEU A 693 -36.45 41.46 -2.47
C LEU A 693 -36.99 40.58 -3.61
N PHE A 694 -37.10 39.27 -3.39
CA PHE A 694 -37.48 38.29 -4.41
C PHE A 694 -38.89 37.71 -4.21
N VAL A 695 -39.45 37.82 -3.00
CA VAL A 695 -40.85 37.49 -2.71
C VAL A 695 -41.82 38.43 -3.45
N ARG A 696 -42.94 37.89 -3.94
CA ARG A 696 -44.00 38.70 -4.57
C ARG A 696 -44.89 39.32 -3.50
N ASN A 697 -44.92 40.67 -3.47
CA ASN A 697 -45.79 41.47 -2.61
C ASN A 697 -47.22 41.59 -3.19
N GLN A 698 -47.95 42.67 -2.88
CA GLN A 698 -49.36 42.87 -3.24
C GLN A 698 -49.64 43.03 -4.76
N ASN A 699 -48.61 43.08 -5.60
CA ASN A 699 -48.74 43.15 -7.06
C ASN A 699 -49.17 41.79 -7.63
N LEU A 700 -50.11 41.78 -8.59
CA LEU A 700 -50.52 40.55 -9.27
C LEU A 700 -49.34 39.91 -10.03
N ASP A 701 -48.60 40.73 -10.78
CA ASP A 701 -47.43 40.34 -11.56
C ASP A 701 -46.13 40.49 -10.78
N LYS A 702 -45.17 39.60 -11.07
CA LYS A 702 -43.79 39.70 -10.55
C LYS A 702 -43.07 40.88 -11.22
N THR A 703 -42.32 41.65 -10.44
CA THR A 703 -41.33 42.58 -11.00
C THR A 703 -40.18 41.83 -11.68
N PHE A 704 -39.39 42.54 -12.48
CA PHE A 704 -38.22 41.97 -13.15
C PHE A 704 -37.23 41.31 -12.17
N VAL A 705 -36.99 41.92 -11.01
CA VAL A 705 -36.08 41.39 -9.97
C VAL A 705 -36.64 40.11 -9.33
N GLN A 706 -37.92 40.12 -8.94
CA GLN A 706 -38.64 38.95 -8.39
C GLN A 706 -38.82 37.78 -9.40
N THR A 707 -38.57 38.03 -10.69
CA THR A 707 -38.58 37.01 -11.74
C THR A 707 -37.25 36.26 -11.83
N ILE A 708 -36.14 36.86 -11.38
CA ILE A 708 -34.82 36.23 -11.37
C ILE A 708 -34.70 35.22 -10.22
N ASN A 709 -35.15 35.61 -9.02
CA ASN A 709 -35.30 34.72 -7.85
C ASN A 709 -34.06 33.83 -7.57
N PRO A 710 -32.87 34.41 -7.29
CA PRO A 710 -31.69 33.65 -6.91
C PRO A 710 -31.86 32.96 -5.54
N GLU A 711 -31.05 31.95 -5.25
CA GLU A 711 -30.96 31.32 -3.93
C GLU A 711 -30.29 32.30 -2.94
N VAL A 712 -30.98 32.65 -1.86
CA VAL A 712 -30.41 33.45 -0.77
C VAL A 712 -29.68 32.53 0.19
N ILE A 713 -28.35 32.62 0.24
CA ILE A 713 -27.49 31.83 1.11
C ILE A 713 -26.97 32.74 2.23
N PRO A 714 -27.51 32.61 3.46
CA PRO A 714 -26.95 33.33 4.60
C PRO A 714 -25.62 32.69 5.02
N VAL A 715 -24.57 33.50 5.18
CA VAL A 715 -23.25 33.05 5.59
C VAL A 715 -23.01 33.42 7.05
N SER A 716 -22.95 32.39 7.91
CA SER A 716 -23.20 32.53 9.34
C SER A 716 -22.18 33.33 10.15
N TYR A 717 -20.97 33.47 9.63
CA TYR A 717 -19.83 34.13 10.30
C TYR A 717 -19.45 35.46 9.63
N TRP A 718 -20.21 35.91 8.63
CA TRP A 718 -20.03 37.23 8.03
C TRP A 718 -20.68 38.26 8.95
N THR A 719 -19.87 39.03 9.67
CA THR A 719 -20.32 40.02 10.66
C THR A 719 -20.44 41.43 10.12
N ASP A 720 -20.07 41.67 8.86
CA ASP A 720 -20.21 42.96 8.21
C ASP A 720 -21.57 43.02 7.51
N ALA A 721 -22.51 43.75 8.11
CA ALA A 721 -23.87 43.93 7.60
C ALA A 721 -23.94 44.67 6.24
N ASN A 722 -22.82 45.13 5.70
CA ASN A 722 -22.71 45.76 4.39
C ASN A 722 -22.11 44.83 3.30
N ASP A 723 -21.48 43.71 3.66
CA ASP A 723 -20.77 42.84 2.72
C ASP A 723 -21.73 41.83 2.09
N TRP A 724 -22.03 41.99 0.79
CA TRP A 724 -22.83 41.02 0.04
C TRP A 724 -22.25 40.79 -1.35
N CYS A 725 -22.40 39.57 -1.86
CA CYS A 725 -21.95 39.22 -3.19
C CYS A 725 -22.92 38.29 -3.92
N THR A 726 -22.91 38.35 -5.25
CA THR A 726 -23.67 37.45 -6.11
C THR A 726 -22.74 36.42 -6.75
N VAL A 727 -23.22 35.20 -6.94
CA VAL A 727 -22.44 34.12 -7.57
C VAL A 727 -23.27 33.46 -8.68
N ALA A 728 -22.63 33.15 -9.80
CA ALA A 728 -23.20 32.38 -10.91
C ALA A 728 -23.43 30.91 -10.51
N ASP A 729 -24.21 30.19 -11.32
CA ASP A 729 -24.32 28.74 -11.18
C ASP A 729 -22.95 28.08 -11.49
N PRO A 730 -22.37 27.29 -10.56
CA PRO A 730 -21.08 26.62 -10.78
C PRO A 730 -21.07 25.67 -12.00
N VAL A 731 -22.23 25.19 -12.44
CA VAL A 731 -22.37 24.35 -13.64
C VAL A 731 -22.22 25.18 -14.92
N VAL A 732 -22.58 26.46 -14.89
CA VAL A 732 -22.55 27.37 -16.05
C VAL A 732 -21.26 28.17 -16.13
N LEU A 733 -20.79 28.69 -14.99
CA LEU A 733 -19.56 29.46 -14.88
C LEU A 733 -18.96 29.25 -13.47
N PRO A 734 -18.14 28.20 -13.28
CA PRO A 734 -17.58 27.89 -11.97
C PRO A 734 -16.59 28.97 -11.53
N VAL A 735 -16.87 29.59 -10.39
CA VAL A 735 -16.00 30.62 -9.79
C VAL A 735 -14.85 29.98 -9.02
N LEU A 736 -15.16 28.96 -8.22
CA LEU A 736 -14.22 28.28 -7.33
C LEU A 736 -14.19 26.78 -7.60
N GLU A 737 -13.01 26.18 -7.55
CA GLU A 737 -12.83 24.73 -7.43
C GLU A 737 -12.21 24.39 -6.07
N VAL A 738 -12.77 23.39 -5.39
CA VAL A 738 -12.26 22.79 -4.16
C VAL A 738 -11.72 21.40 -4.46
N GLY A 739 -10.43 21.21 -4.28
CA GLY A 739 -9.74 19.94 -4.49
C GLY A 739 -9.58 19.15 -3.19
N PHE A 740 -10.06 17.90 -3.16
CA PHE A 740 -9.90 16.96 -2.05
C PHE A 740 -8.88 15.88 -2.39
N LEU A 741 -7.97 15.56 -1.47
CA LEU A 741 -6.97 14.51 -1.71
C LEU A 741 -7.66 13.14 -1.87
N ASP A 742 -7.31 12.41 -2.94
CA ASP A 742 -7.87 11.11 -3.32
C ASP A 742 -9.41 11.05 -3.41
N GLY A 743 -10.07 12.21 -3.51
CA GLY A 743 -11.53 12.34 -3.49
C GLY A 743 -12.16 12.18 -2.11
N GLN A 744 -11.37 12.20 -1.03
CA GLN A 744 -11.87 12.10 0.35
C GLN A 744 -12.43 13.44 0.82
N GLU A 745 -13.74 13.64 0.66
CA GLU A 745 -14.47 14.85 1.13
C GLU A 745 -14.87 14.80 2.63
N GLU A 746 -14.59 13.68 3.30
CA GLU A 746 -14.84 13.47 4.73
C GLU A 746 -13.55 13.57 5.56
N PRO A 747 -13.62 14.07 6.81
CA PRO A 747 -12.50 14.05 7.73
C PRO A 747 -12.19 12.62 8.21
N GLU A 748 -10.91 12.27 8.20
CA GLU A 748 -10.37 11.03 8.75
C GLU A 748 -10.06 11.20 10.25
N LEU A 749 -10.24 10.14 11.03
CA LEU A 749 -9.80 10.07 12.43
C LEU A 749 -8.78 8.93 12.59
N PHE A 750 -7.70 9.19 13.32
CA PHE A 750 -6.66 8.22 13.62
C PHE A 750 -6.48 8.09 15.13
N VAL A 751 -6.18 6.89 15.62
CA VAL A 751 -5.78 6.67 17.01
C VAL A 751 -4.26 6.75 17.11
N GLN A 752 -3.73 7.54 18.04
CA GLN A 752 -2.30 7.62 18.33
C GLN A 752 -1.96 6.70 19.50
N ASP A 753 -1.83 5.40 19.23
CA ASP A 753 -1.40 4.39 20.21
C ASP A 753 -0.01 3.83 19.84
N GLN A 754 1.04 4.62 20.13
CA GLN A 754 2.41 4.13 20.11
C GLN A 754 2.81 3.72 21.53
N PRO A 755 3.41 2.53 21.76
CA PRO A 755 3.74 2.06 23.12
C PRO A 755 4.59 3.03 23.96
N ASN A 756 5.41 3.85 23.28
CA ASN A 756 6.30 4.84 23.91
C ASN A 756 5.73 6.27 23.92
N GLY A 757 4.51 6.52 23.40
CA GLY A 757 3.92 7.85 23.36
C GLY A 757 2.46 7.88 22.90
N GLY A 758 1.56 8.26 23.81
CA GLY A 758 0.11 8.33 23.54
C GLY A 758 -0.67 7.05 23.87
N SER A 759 0.01 5.97 24.24
CA SER A 759 -0.65 4.75 24.71
C SER A 759 -1.20 4.89 26.13
N MET A 760 -2.34 4.24 26.39
CA MET A 760 -2.96 4.07 27.71
C MET A 760 -1.97 3.55 28.77
N PHE A 761 -0.98 2.75 28.38
CA PHE A 761 0.07 2.24 29.27
C PHE A 761 1.06 3.33 29.75
N SER A 762 1.26 4.38 28.95
CA SER A 762 2.35 5.34 29.12
C SER A 762 1.94 6.65 29.78
N ASN A 763 0.69 7.07 29.56
CA ASN A 763 0.18 8.39 29.94
C ASN A 763 -1.29 8.34 30.41
N ASP A 764 -1.83 7.13 30.69
CA ASP A 764 -3.23 6.89 31.09
C ASP A 764 -4.27 7.62 30.21
N LYS A 765 -3.97 7.81 28.92
CA LYS A 765 -4.81 8.50 27.95
C LYS A 765 -4.71 7.86 26.58
N LEU A 766 -5.73 8.14 25.77
CA LEU A 766 -5.88 7.70 24.40
C LEU A 766 -6.09 8.95 23.54
N THR A 767 -5.14 9.23 22.65
CA THR A 767 -5.15 10.41 21.79
C THR A 767 -5.78 10.10 20.43
N TYR A 768 -6.82 10.84 20.05
CA TYR A 768 -7.37 10.86 18.69
C TYR A 768 -6.75 11.99 17.88
N LYS A 769 -6.56 11.77 16.58
CA LYS A 769 -6.09 12.77 15.63
C LYS A 769 -7.07 12.88 14.48
N ILE A 770 -7.70 14.06 14.33
CA ILE A 770 -8.53 14.37 13.15
C ILE A 770 -7.66 14.94 12.03
N ARG A 771 -7.96 14.58 10.78
CA ARG A 771 -7.27 15.04 9.58
C ARG A 771 -8.26 15.24 8.43
N HIS A 772 -8.20 16.39 7.78
CA HIS A 772 -8.97 16.67 6.57
C HIS A 772 -8.06 17.40 5.58
N ILE A 773 -8.02 16.96 4.32
CA ILE A 773 -7.00 17.38 3.35
C ILE A 773 -7.64 17.95 2.09
N TYR A 774 -7.60 19.27 1.98
CA TYR A 774 -8.19 20.00 0.86
C TYR A 774 -7.46 21.32 0.56
N GLY A 775 -7.63 21.78 -0.66
CA GLY A 775 -7.23 23.09 -1.15
C GLY A 775 -8.27 23.61 -2.14
N GLY A 776 -8.05 24.80 -2.67
CA GLY A 776 -8.95 25.37 -3.66
C GLY A 776 -8.40 26.67 -4.24
N THR A 777 -9.01 27.12 -5.33
CA THR A 777 -8.66 28.37 -5.98
C THR A 777 -9.83 28.92 -6.77
N VAL A 778 -9.78 30.24 -7.02
CA VAL A 778 -10.60 30.87 -8.05
C VAL A 778 -10.12 30.37 -9.40
N LEU A 779 -11.04 29.87 -10.22
CA LEU A 779 -10.73 29.42 -11.58
C LEU A 779 -10.50 30.60 -12.54
N VAL A 780 -9.89 30.32 -13.68
CA VAL A 780 -9.75 31.28 -14.78
C VAL A 780 -11.13 31.68 -15.32
N ASP A 781 -11.37 32.98 -15.53
CA ASP A 781 -12.69 33.61 -15.75
C ASP A 781 -13.65 33.54 -14.53
N GLY A 782 -13.21 33.06 -13.36
CA GLY A 782 -14.04 32.97 -12.15
C GLY A 782 -14.47 34.33 -11.61
N GLU A 783 -13.65 35.37 -11.77
CA GLU A 783 -13.96 36.77 -11.45
C GLU A 783 -15.16 37.32 -12.22
N LYS A 784 -15.51 36.71 -13.37
CA LYS A 784 -16.69 37.08 -14.18
C LYS A 784 -17.97 36.41 -13.69
N GLY A 785 -17.85 35.33 -12.94
CA GLY A 785 -18.97 34.59 -12.33
C GLY A 785 -19.42 35.13 -10.98
N THR A 786 -18.81 36.20 -10.47
CA THR A 786 -19.21 36.79 -9.19
C THR A 786 -19.09 38.32 -9.18
N THR A 787 -19.85 38.99 -8.31
CA THR A 787 -19.71 40.44 -8.03
C THR A 787 -19.94 40.71 -6.55
N LYS A 788 -19.23 41.68 -5.96
CA LYS A 788 -19.32 42.04 -4.52
C LYS A 788 -19.61 43.52 -4.37
N ALA A 789 -20.44 43.86 -3.39
CA ALA A 789 -20.62 45.22 -2.93
C ALA A 789 -19.97 45.38 -1.55
N VAL A 790 -19.17 46.43 -1.39
CA VAL A 790 -18.59 46.84 -0.11
C VAL A 790 -19.11 48.25 0.18
N VAL A 791 -20.13 48.34 1.02
CA VAL A 791 -20.69 49.64 1.43
C VAL A 791 -19.84 50.21 2.57
N ALA A 792 -19.34 51.42 2.38
CA ALA A 792 -18.50 52.15 3.33
C ALA A 792 -19.29 52.82 4.48
#